data_AF-A0A7D7U2V9-F1
#
_entry.id   AF-A0A7D7U2V9-F1
#
_cell.length_a   1.000
_cell.length_b   1.000
_cell.length_c   1.000
_cell.angle_alpha   90.00
_cell.angle_beta   90.00
_cell.angle_gamma   90.00
#
_symmetry.space_group_name_H-M   'P 1'
#
loop_
_entity.id
_entity.type
_entity.pdbx_description
1 polymer ?
#
loop_
_entity_poly.entity_id
_entity_poly.type
_entity_poly.pdbx_seq_one_letter_code
_entity_poly.pdbx_strand_id
1 'polypeptide(L)'
;MKRKNILKFVSLLGIGSFVMLAAASCSRAINANQNPNSKSTPATPTTPTPAPLTPAQELAAAKTALMSLVDSETQNTGLYADYAKIQDNLKNAFLAAKTVLSNSSSTTQNLNEARTKLQSAIANADMAKKDFDTKNSALVTAYNSLKESLKVEETILDSVKEPNYSAIKNNLVELYGKAKPIVMATLDPLTGSIPEASAVMGISEPLANAVMRNDAWKRNADNLVNSFVKQVLVKNDLTPGKDKTYQDQPGIYSFVGYSVDLNTTQANTTNNANQGNNQDSNNTNQGNNQDSNNTNQGNNQDSNNTSQNKFPNWNFAQRVVWTAPNSGPNITAIPNNAKNSKPLSDVSWIYSLAGEGAKYTLKFRNFGVSEKAFLYFPYKLVNSMDSGKVALQYKVNEGEVKNVDFKTTTTVATATSQPEALQSSSTVRLVEDEEKKEEDSSSTGESAETKETPTKTTMNEAPTLNDIKVAKVELTGLKFGLNTVEFSLPTSSDQMDKVAPMIGNMYITTSDQETNKEKIYADIFGNTINKENEQTSVTVDLLKGYSLAASYDTYIRQYTNLNTDKTPVYLVGLIGGAQSRNETMEVGVNNGGNSARNNTTITPNAVRQNRTLIIYVNAPQDGNYYISGSYANANQSRSLYFTTENDVSDSSKSVTINVTGTGFFNSLLNFNTKEETTMVGTMSTTGGHNTMNMNKTLHLKKGINKIVLGRPSGFTPFIGNLTFTLMNSTDSVSKVEADKAN
;
A
#
# COMPACT_ATOMS: atom_id res chain seq x y z
N MET A 1 -33.56 38.29 4.10
CA MET A 1 -32.24 38.42 4.76
C MET A 1 -31.20 38.89 3.73
N LYS A 2 -30.27 39.73 4.17
CA LYS A 2 -29.48 40.70 3.38
C LYS A 2 -28.57 40.04 2.31
N ARG A 3 -28.64 40.52 1.07
CA ARG A 3 -27.69 40.21 -0.01
C ARG A 3 -26.34 40.85 0.32
N LYS A 4 -25.28 40.04 0.45
CA LYS A 4 -23.90 40.51 0.57
C LYS A 4 -23.32 40.69 -0.84
N ASN A 5 -23.06 41.94 -1.22
CA ASN A 5 -22.28 42.27 -2.41
C ASN A 5 -20.82 41.86 -2.16
N ILE A 6 -20.38 40.78 -2.82
CA ILE A 6 -18.97 40.42 -2.90
C ILE A 6 -18.35 41.25 -4.03
N LEU A 7 -17.47 42.16 -3.65
CA LEU A 7 -16.69 43.00 -4.55
C LEU A 7 -15.65 42.10 -5.25
N LYS A 8 -15.85 41.84 -6.54
CA LYS A 8 -14.87 41.12 -7.37
C LYS A 8 -13.68 42.05 -7.63
N PHE A 9 -12.53 41.75 -7.04
CA PHE A 9 -11.26 42.32 -7.48
C PHE A 9 -10.89 41.69 -8.82
N VAL A 10 -11.12 42.42 -9.91
CA VAL A 10 -10.59 42.07 -11.23
C VAL A 10 -9.08 42.31 -11.16
N SER A 11 -8.31 41.22 -11.12
CA SER A 11 -6.86 41.22 -11.31
C SER A 11 -6.55 41.77 -12.71
N LEU A 12 -6.14 43.04 -12.76
CA LEU A 12 -5.49 43.63 -13.94
C LEU A 12 -3.99 43.34 -13.86
N LEU A 13 -3.60 42.08 -13.99
CA LEU A 13 -2.21 41.69 -14.26
C LEU A 13 -1.93 41.99 -15.73
N GLY A 14 -1.53 43.23 -16.01
CA GLY A 14 -0.98 43.63 -17.29
C GLY A 14 0.35 42.93 -17.53
N ILE A 15 0.32 41.87 -18.33
CA ILE A 15 1.52 41.32 -18.98
C ILE A 15 1.91 42.34 -20.05
N GLY A 16 3.01 43.05 -19.83
CA GLY A 16 3.55 44.02 -20.77
C GLY A 16 5.06 43.90 -20.83
N SER A 17 5.55 42.90 -21.58
CA SER A 17 6.92 42.94 -22.10
C SER A 17 7.03 44.15 -23.02
N PHE A 18 7.75 45.20 -22.59
CA PHE A 18 8.08 46.33 -23.44
C PHE A 18 9.57 46.61 -23.40
N VAL A 19 10.15 46.59 -24.60
CA VAL A 19 11.54 46.94 -24.90
C VAL A 19 11.77 48.40 -24.51
N MET A 20 12.75 48.64 -23.64
CA MET A 20 13.25 49.99 -23.34
C MET A 20 13.87 50.58 -24.62
N LEU A 21 13.33 51.70 -25.10
CA LEU A 21 14.03 52.59 -26.01
C LEU A 21 14.86 53.56 -25.15
N ALA A 22 16.17 53.29 -25.06
CA ALA A 22 17.11 54.16 -24.37
C ALA A 22 17.22 55.51 -25.08
N ALA A 23 16.80 56.59 -24.42
CA ALA A 23 17.18 57.95 -24.80
C ALA A 23 18.62 58.19 -24.29
N ALA A 24 19.61 57.94 -25.15
CA ALA A 24 20.97 58.41 -24.92
C ALA A 24 21.05 59.91 -25.30
N SER A 25 21.27 60.78 -24.31
CA SER A 25 21.85 62.10 -24.58
C SER A 25 22.81 62.55 -23.48
N CYS A 26 24.10 62.48 -23.85
CA CYS A 26 25.22 63.34 -23.47
C CYS A 26 25.30 63.91 -22.04
N SER A 27 26.18 63.31 -21.23
CA SER A 27 26.97 64.05 -20.24
C SER A 27 28.44 63.98 -20.65
N ARG A 28 28.99 65.09 -21.18
CA ARG A 28 30.44 65.25 -21.38
C ARG A 28 31.05 65.65 -20.04
N ALA A 29 31.98 64.83 -19.53
CA ALA A 29 32.93 65.22 -18.50
C ALA A 29 34.08 66.02 -19.15
N ILE A 30 34.43 67.17 -18.55
CA ILE A 30 35.59 67.97 -18.95
C ILE A 30 36.78 67.45 -18.16
N ASN A 31 37.86 67.03 -18.84
CA ASN A 31 39.19 66.96 -18.26
C ASN A 31 40.20 67.46 -19.30
N ALA A 32 41.03 68.42 -18.91
CA ALA A 32 42.06 69.03 -19.73
C ALA A 32 43.37 68.22 -19.65
N ASN A 33 44.05 67.97 -20.79
CA ASN A 33 45.47 68.32 -21.01
C ASN A 33 45.97 67.92 -22.44
N GLN A 34 46.44 68.92 -23.20
CA GLN A 34 47.47 69.01 -24.27
C GLN A 34 47.60 68.04 -25.50
N ASN A 35 47.24 68.57 -26.70
CA ASN A 35 48.00 68.85 -27.99
C ASN A 35 49.12 67.90 -28.54
N PRO A 36 49.54 67.90 -29.85
CA PRO A 36 49.03 68.50 -31.13
C PRO A 36 48.98 67.60 -32.41
N ASN A 37 48.39 68.16 -33.49
CA ASN A 37 48.59 67.91 -34.96
C ASN A 37 48.02 66.60 -35.58
N SER A 38 47.40 66.56 -36.79
CA SER A 38 47.20 67.52 -37.88
C SER A 38 46.13 67.02 -38.90
N LYS A 39 45.41 67.96 -39.52
CA LYS A 39 45.00 68.05 -40.96
C LYS A 39 43.91 67.11 -41.55
N SER A 40 42.72 67.67 -41.82
CA SER A 40 42.18 68.07 -43.15
C SER A 40 40.63 67.99 -43.23
N THR A 41 40.01 69.06 -43.73
CA THR A 41 38.57 69.19 -44.07
C THR A 41 38.31 68.69 -45.49
N PRO A 42 37.05 68.33 -45.86
CA PRO A 42 36.19 69.31 -46.56
C PRO A 42 34.68 69.30 -46.18
N ALA A 43 34.02 70.42 -46.49
CA ALA A 43 32.62 70.85 -46.24
C ALA A 43 31.54 69.91 -46.86
N THR A 44 30.25 69.88 -46.50
CA THR A 44 29.15 70.89 -46.28
C THR A 44 27.91 70.06 -45.80
N PRO A 45 26.66 70.54 -45.51
CA PRO A 45 26.04 71.86 -45.64
C PRO A 45 25.41 72.43 -44.34
N THR A 46 25.25 73.76 -44.31
CA THR A 46 24.50 74.50 -43.28
C THR A 46 23.00 74.25 -43.40
N THR A 47 22.45 73.44 -42.50
CA THR A 47 21.03 73.55 -42.12
C THR A 47 20.80 74.91 -41.44
N PRO A 48 19.71 75.63 -41.75
CA PRO A 48 19.38 76.86 -41.06
C PRO A 48 19.14 76.55 -39.58
N THR A 49 19.94 77.16 -38.71
CA THR A 49 19.67 77.21 -37.28
C THR A 49 18.23 77.67 -37.08
N PRO A 50 17.38 76.93 -36.33
CA PRO A 50 16.04 77.42 -36.03
C PRO A 50 16.16 78.81 -35.39
N ALA A 51 15.29 79.74 -35.78
CA ALA A 51 15.24 81.06 -35.17
C ALA A 51 15.16 80.93 -33.63
N PRO A 52 15.85 81.77 -32.85
CA PRO A 52 15.77 81.74 -31.39
C PRO A 52 14.31 81.77 -30.96
N LEU A 53 13.90 80.83 -30.12
CA LEU A 53 12.55 80.81 -29.57
C LEU A 53 12.33 82.13 -28.82
N THR A 54 11.16 82.74 -29.02
CA THR A 54 10.75 83.87 -28.17
C THR A 54 10.55 83.37 -26.74
N PRO A 55 10.68 84.22 -25.70
CA PRO A 55 10.48 83.81 -24.31
C PRO A 55 9.13 83.11 -24.05
N ALA A 56 8.08 83.50 -24.79
CA ALA A 56 6.77 82.87 -24.74
C ALA A 56 6.76 81.45 -25.34
N GLN A 57 7.49 81.24 -26.44
CA GLN A 57 7.66 79.91 -27.04
C GLN A 57 8.54 79.00 -26.17
N GLU A 58 9.57 79.54 -25.51
CA GLU A 58 10.39 78.78 -24.54
C GLU A 58 9.57 78.35 -23.32
N LEU A 59 8.73 79.24 -22.78
CA LEU A 59 7.83 78.93 -21.67
C LEU A 59 6.81 77.85 -22.06
N ALA A 60 6.22 77.96 -23.24
CA ALA A 60 5.27 76.97 -23.76
C ALA A 60 5.94 75.60 -23.98
N ALA A 61 7.14 75.58 -24.56
CA ALA A 61 7.92 74.35 -24.74
C ALA A 61 8.29 73.69 -23.40
N ALA A 62 8.71 74.49 -22.40
CA ALA A 62 9.02 73.99 -21.06
C ALA A 62 7.78 73.39 -20.37
N LYS A 63 6.60 74.02 -20.51
CA LYS A 63 5.32 73.48 -20.02
C LYS A 63 4.98 72.15 -20.68
N THR A 64 5.05 72.07 -22.02
CA THR A 64 4.75 70.84 -22.77
C THR A 64 5.69 69.70 -22.38
N ALA A 65 6.99 69.98 -22.22
CA ALA A 65 7.97 68.97 -21.83
C ALA A 65 7.74 68.44 -20.41
N LEU A 66 7.41 69.31 -19.44
CA LEU A 66 7.09 68.87 -18.09
C LEU A 66 5.75 68.11 -18.04
N MET A 67 4.74 68.58 -18.77
CA MET A 67 3.44 67.90 -18.89
C MET A 67 3.61 66.47 -19.42
N SER A 68 4.33 66.30 -20.54
CA SER A 68 4.58 64.97 -21.12
C SER A 68 5.28 64.03 -20.13
N LEU A 69 6.17 64.54 -19.29
CA LEU A 69 6.82 63.74 -18.26
C LEU A 69 5.83 63.40 -17.14
N VAL A 70 5.03 64.35 -16.66
CA VAL A 70 3.99 64.12 -15.65
C VAL A 70 2.95 63.10 -16.12
N ASP A 71 2.54 63.14 -17.39
CA ASP A 71 1.58 62.20 -17.98
C ASP A 71 2.08 60.74 -17.98
N SER A 72 3.40 60.54 -17.81
CA SER A 72 4.02 59.21 -17.70
C SER A 72 3.99 58.60 -16.29
N GLU A 73 3.37 59.28 -15.31
CA GLU A 73 3.35 58.87 -13.89
C GLU A 73 2.87 57.44 -13.68
N THR A 74 1.74 57.04 -14.27
CA THR A 74 1.16 55.69 -14.10
C THR A 74 2.12 54.61 -14.57
N GLN A 75 2.78 54.83 -15.71
CA GLN A 75 3.76 53.87 -16.25
C GLN A 75 4.97 53.78 -15.32
N ASN A 76 5.55 54.91 -14.93
CA ASN A 76 6.77 54.93 -14.14
C ASN A 76 6.54 54.42 -12.70
N THR A 77 5.47 54.85 -12.04
CA THR A 77 5.17 54.40 -10.67
C THR A 77 4.67 52.96 -10.63
N GLY A 78 4.03 52.46 -11.69
CA GLY A 78 3.55 51.08 -11.80
C GLY A 78 4.65 50.02 -11.76
N LEU A 79 5.86 50.36 -12.24
CA LEU A 79 7.03 49.46 -12.22
C LEU A 79 7.49 49.09 -10.80
N TYR A 80 7.09 49.86 -9.80
CA TYR A 80 7.52 49.74 -8.41
C TYR A 80 6.40 49.29 -7.47
N ALA A 81 5.36 48.62 -7.99
CA ALA A 81 4.22 48.17 -7.17
C ALA A 81 4.63 47.26 -6.00
N ASP A 82 5.69 46.47 -6.15
CA ASP A 82 6.25 45.64 -5.08
C ASP A 82 7.32 46.36 -4.23
N TYR A 83 7.59 47.64 -4.47
CA TYR A 83 8.61 48.44 -3.77
C TYR A 83 7.96 49.72 -3.26
N ALA A 84 7.06 49.60 -2.29
CA ALA A 84 6.19 50.67 -1.85
C ALA A 84 6.94 51.97 -1.50
N LYS A 85 8.12 51.88 -0.87
CA LYS A 85 8.95 53.04 -0.53
C LYS A 85 9.54 53.73 -1.77
N ILE A 86 10.05 52.97 -2.73
CA ILE A 86 10.54 53.52 -4.01
C ILE A 86 9.37 54.18 -4.77
N GLN A 87 8.22 53.50 -4.80
CA GLN A 87 7.02 54.02 -5.46
C GLN A 87 6.52 55.32 -4.82
N ASP A 88 6.49 55.41 -3.49
CA ASP A 88 6.04 56.60 -2.76
C ASP A 88 6.95 57.81 -3.01
N ASN A 89 8.27 57.61 -2.93
CA ASN A 89 9.25 58.64 -3.26
C ASN A 89 9.06 59.18 -4.68
N LEU A 90 8.81 58.29 -5.64
CA LEU A 90 8.57 58.67 -7.03
C LEU A 90 7.23 59.41 -7.19
N LYS A 91 6.15 58.94 -6.55
CA LYS A 91 4.84 59.63 -6.51
C LYS A 91 4.96 61.05 -5.94
N ASN A 92 5.73 61.23 -4.86
CA ASN A 92 5.98 62.55 -4.27
C ASN A 92 6.73 63.50 -5.23
N ALA A 93 7.68 62.97 -6.03
CA ALA A 93 8.36 63.75 -7.06
C ALA A 93 7.40 64.17 -8.19
N PHE A 94 6.51 63.27 -8.63
CA PHE A 94 5.45 63.59 -9.59
C PHE A 94 4.48 64.66 -9.04
N LEU A 95 4.09 64.57 -7.77
CA LEU A 95 3.24 65.56 -7.11
C LEU A 95 3.91 66.94 -7.05
N ALA A 96 5.21 66.99 -6.73
CA ALA A 96 5.98 68.24 -6.74
C ALA A 96 6.05 68.85 -8.15
N ALA A 97 6.26 68.03 -9.18
CA ALA A 97 6.24 68.48 -10.58
C ALA A 97 4.87 69.00 -11.02
N LYS A 98 3.78 68.32 -10.66
CA LYS A 98 2.39 68.77 -10.90
C LYS A 98 2.11 70.11 -10.24
N THR A 99 2.62 70.33 -9.03
CA THR A 99 2.47 71.59 -8.29
C THR A 99 3.14 72.75 -9.04
N VAL A 100 4.35 72.54 -9.58
CA VAL A 100 5.03 73.57 -10.40
C VAL A 100 4.31 73.79 -11.74
N LEU A 101 3.83 72.73 -12.38
CA LEU A 101 3.16 72.80 -13.67
C LEU A 101 1.81 73.54 -13.61
N SER A 102 1.07 73.36 -12.52
CA SER A 102 -0.25 73.98 -12.28
C SER A 102 -0.16 75.44 -11.80
N ASN A 103 1.00 75.89 -11.31
CA ASN A 103 1.20 77.26 -10.89
C ASN A 103 1.31 78.21 -12.10
N SER A 104 0.33 79.11 -12.24
CA SER A 104 0.28 80.10 -13.33
C SER A 104 1.47 81.07 -13.35
N SER A 105 2.13 81.26 -12.20
CA SER A 105 3.30 82.15 -12.04
C SER A 105 4.64 81.44 -12.28
N SER A 106 4.65 80.14 -12.62
CA SER A 106 5.88 79.40 -12.91
C SER A 106 6.62 79.96 -14.12
N THR A 107 7.90 80.27 -13.93
CA THR A 107 8.80 80.73 -15.01
C THR A 107 9.35 79.55 -15.82
N THR A 108 9.95 79.83 -16.99
CA THR A 108 10.68 78.83 -17.80
C THR A 108 11.75 78.12 -16.97
N GLN A 109 12.45 78.85 -16.09
CA GLN A 109 13.44 78.28 -15.17
C GLN A 109 12.79 77.31 -14.18
N ASN A 110 11.68 77.69 -13.52
CA ASN A 110 11.01 76.81 -12.57
C ASN A 110 10.53 75.51 -13.21
N LEU A 111 9.98 75.57 -14.43
CA LEU A 111 9.51 74.40 -15.18
C LEU A 111 10.67 73.47 -15.58
N ASN A 112 11.78 74.04 -16.06
CA ASN A 112 12.97 73.27 -16.41
C ASN A 112 13.63 72.62 -15.19
N GLU A 113 13.72 73.32 -14.07
CA GLU A 113 14.22 72.76 -12.80
C GLU A 113 13.32 71.63 -12.30
N ALA A 114 11.99 71.79 -12.35
CA ALA A 114 11.04 70.74 -11.97
C ALA A 114 11.15 69.51 -12.90
N ARG A 115 11.30 69.72 -14.21
CA ARG A 115 11.52 68.65 -15.19
C ARG A 115 12.81 67.88 -14.88
N THR A 116 13.93 68.57 -14.68
CA THR A 116 15.21 67.94 -14.35
C THR A 116 15.12 67.15 -13.04
N LYS A 117 14.49 67.72 -12.00
CA LYS A 117 14.27 67.01 -10.72
C LYS A 117 13.44 65.74 -10.90
N LEU A 118 12.37 65.78 -11.70
CA LEU A 118 11.54 64.61 -11.96
C LEU A 118 12.29 63.55 -12.78
N GLN A 119 13.06 63.95 -13.80
CA GLN A 119 13.93 63.03 -14.56
C GLN A 119 14.95 62.34 -13.65
N SER A 120 15.59 63.09 -12.75
CA SER A 120 16.50 62.52 -11.76
C SER A 120 15.79 61.57 -10.79
N ALA A 121 14.58 61.90 -10.35
CA ALA A 121 13.80 61.02 -9.47
C ALA A 121 13.43 59.69 -10.16
N ILE A 122 13.07 59.71 -11.44
CA ILE A 122 12.81 58.51 -12.25
C ILE A 122 14.08 57.66 -12.34
N ALA A 123 15.22 58.24 -12.72
CA ALA A 123 16.49 57.52 -12.81
C ALA A 123 16.94 56.95 -11.44
N ASN A 124 16.71 57.69 -10.36
CA ASN A 124 17.02 57.24 -9.01
C ASN A 124 16.15 56.06 -8.57
N ALA A 125 14.87 56.03 -8.96
CA ALA A 125 14.00 54.89 -8.68
C ALA A 125 14.48 53.61 -9.39
N ASP A 126 14.91 53.72 -10.66
CA ASP A 126 15.46 52.59 -11.43
C ASP A 126 16.72 52.04 -10.75
N MET A 127 17.64 52.93 -10.36
CA MET A 127 18.87 52.56 -9.65
C MET A 127 18.57 51.94 -8.29
N ALA A 128 17.66 52.53 -7.51
CA ALA A 128 17.29 52.03 -6.19
C ALA A 128 16.72 50.60 -6.25
N LYS A 129 15.87 50.31 -7.25
CA LYS A 129 15.34 48.97 -7.48
C LYS A 129 16.46 48.00 -7.86
N LYS A 130 17.34 48.36 -8.80
CA LYS A 130 18.46 47.51 -9.21
C LYS A 130 19.39 47.19 -8.03
N ASP A 131 19.69 48.17 -7.20
CA ASP A 131 20.47 48.02 -5.98
C ASP A 131 19.78 47.10 -4.97
N PHE A 132 18.47 47.30 -4.76
CA PHE A 132 17.69 46.44 -3.87
C PHE A 132 17.73 44.99 -4.35
N ASP A 133 17.46 44.74 -5.64
CA ASP A 133 17.40 43.40 -6.21
C ASP A 133 18.76 42.69 -6.16
N THR A 134 19.83 43.43 -6.39
CA THR A 134 21.20 42.89 -6.32
C THR A 134 21.57 42.51 -4.89
N LYS A 135 21.20 43.34 -3.91
CA LYS A 135 21.48 43.08 -2.48
C LYS A 135 20.60 41.98 -1.89
N ASN A 136 19.38 41.80 -2.43
CA ASN A 136 18.35 40.91 -1.86
C ASN A 136 17.89 39.83 -2.86
N SER A 137 18.79 39.31 -3.69
CA SER A 137 18.43 38.40 -4.80
C SER A 137 17.65 37.15 -4.38
N ALA A 138 18.00 36.54 -3.25
CA ALA A 138 17.28 35.38 -2.69
C ALA A 138 15.84 35.75 -2.28
N LEU A 139 15.66 36.89 -1.61
CA LEU A 139 14.35 37.40 -1.23
C LEU A 139 13.48 37.68 -2.46
N VAL A 140 14.04 38.38 -3.46
CA VAL A 140 13.31 38.71 -4.71
C VAL A 140 12.88 37.44 -5.43
N THR A 141 13.76 36.43 -5.50
CA THR A 141 13.44 35.14 -6.12
C THR A 141 12.31 34.42 -5.39
N ALA A 142 12.39 34.30 -4.06
CA ALA A 142 11.37 33.66 -3.24
C ALA A 142 10.02 34.39 -3.31
N TYR A 143 10.04 35.72 -3.25
CA TYR A 143 8.85 36.58 -3.36
C TYR A 143 8.16 36.45 -4.73
N ASN A 144 8.93 36.41 -5.81
CA ASN A 144 8.37 36.21 -7.15
C ASN A 144 7.77 34.81 -7.33
N SER A 145 8.40 33.77 -6.77
CA SER A 145 7.84 32.41 -6.74
C SER A 145 6.54 32.34 -5.94
N LEU A 146 6.47 33.06 -4.82
CA LEU A 146 5.26 33.18 -4.00
C LEU A 146 4.12 33.85 -4.79
N LYS A 147 4.42 34.96 -5.49
CA LYS A 147 3.44 35.65 -6.35
C LYS A 147 2.92 34.76 -7.46
N GLU A 148 3.78 33.97 -8.11
CA GLU A 148 3.34 33.04 -9.16
C GLU A 148 2.38 31.98 -8.60
N SER A 149 2.70 31.42 -7.43
CA SER A 149 1.87 30.41 -6.78
C SER A 149 0.50 30.97 -6.34
N LEU A 150 0.43 32.25 -5.97
CA LEU A 150 -0.81 32.94 -5.58
C LEU A 150 -1.75 33.19 -6.78
N LYS A 151 -1.24 33.32 -8.01
CA LYS A 151 -2.07 33.55 -9.21
C LYS A 151 -3.07 32.44 -9.48
N VAL A 152 -2.77 31.22 -9.05
CA VAL A 152 -3.57 30.02 -9.34
C VAL A 152 -4.46 29.59 -8.16
N GLU A 153 -4.54 30.39 -7.09
CA GLU A 153 -5.27 30.03 -5.87
C GLU A 153 -6.71 29.58 -6.14
N GLU A 154 -7.50 30.39 -6.85
CA GLU A 154 -8.91 30.10 -7.13
C GLU A 154 -9.05 28.77 -7.89
N THR A 155 -8.31 28.61 -8.98
CA THR A 155 -8.29 27.38 -9.78
C THR A 155 -7.90 26.16 -8.95
N ILE A 156 -6.86 26.27 -8.11
CA ILE A 156 -6.37 25.16 -7.30
C ILE A 156 -7.37 24.80 -6.21
N LEU A 157 -7.90 25.78 -5.47
CA LEU A 157 -8.89 25.55 -4.40
C LEU A 157 -10.22 24.99 -4.94
N ASP A 158 -10.67 25.44 -6.11
CA ASP A 158 -11.84 24.89 -6.78
C ASP A 158 -11.63 23.42 -7.18
N SER A 159 -10.41 23.06 -7.59
CA SER A 159 -10.07 21.69 -7.98
C SER A 159 -10.11 20.67 -6.81
N VAL A 160 -10.12 21.16 -5.55
CA VAL A 160 -10.12 20.35 -4.32
C VAL A 160 -11.32 20.67 -3.42
N LYS A 161 -12.42 21.16 -4.00
CA LYS A 161 -13.64 21.50 -3.25
C LYS A 161 -14.40 20.28 -2.73
N GLU A 162 -14.23 19.14 -3.38
CA GLU A 162 -14.95 17.91 -3.05
C GLU A 162 -14.55 17.39 -1.66
N PRO A 163 -15.48 16.78 -0.89
CA PRO A 163 -15.21 16.37 0.48
C PRO A 163 -13.99 15.46 0.63
N ASN A 164 -13.76 14.55 -0.34
CA ASN A 164 -12.64 13.61 -0.39
C ASN A 164 -11.25 14.29 -0.39
N TYR A 165 -11.16 15.57 -0.74
CA TYR A 165 -9.92 16.36 -0.75
C TYR A 165 -9.81 17.35 0.40
N SER A 166 -10.66 17.24 1.43
CA SER A 166 -10.71 18.19 2.56
C SER A 166 -9.36 18.46 3.22
N ALA A 167 -8.50 17.46 3.42
CA ALA A 167 -7.18 17.68 4.01
C ALA A 167 -6.22 18.44 3.06
N ILE A 168 -6.26 18.16 1.74
CA ILE A 168 -5.53 18.95 0.73
C ILE A 168 -6.00 20.39 0.75
N LYS A 169 -7.32 20.61 0.72
CA LYS A 169 -7.92 21.95 0.76
C LYS A 169 -7.48 22.71 2.00
N ASN A 170 -7.56 22.11 3.18
CA ASN A 170 -7.16 22.76 4.44
C ASN A 170 -5.68 23.16 4.42
N ASN A 171 -4.80 22.25 3.98
CA ASN A 171 -3.37 22.54 3.85
C ASN A 171 -3.10 23.70 2.87
N LEU A 172 -3.76 23.71 1.71
CA LEU A 172 -3.61 24.80 0.72
C LEU A 172 -4.15 26.13 1.24
N VAL A 173 -5.33 26.13 1.87
CA VAL A 173 -5.92 27.35 2.46
C VAL A 173 -5.00 27.93 3.52
N GLU A 174 -4.39 27.10 4.37
CA GLU A 174 -3.42 27.55 5.37
C GLU A 174 -2.18 28.19 4.70
N LEU A 175 -1.62 27.54 3.68
CA LEU A 175 -0.46 28.05 2.94
C LEU A 175 -0.76 29.37 2.22
N TYR A 176 -1.90 29.47 1.52
CA TYR A 176 -2.34 30.70 0.89
C TYR A 176 -2.61 31.81 1.91
N GLY A 177 -3.20 31.46 3.06
CA GLY A 177 -3.42 32.38 4.18
C GLY A 177 -2.13 32.97 4.74
N LYS A 178 -1.06 32.18 4.82
CA LYS A 178 0.28 32.65 5.23
C LYS A 178 1.01 33.43 4.13
N ALA A 179 0.77 33.10 2.87
CA ALA A 179 1.41 33.72 1.71
C ALA A 179 0.91 35.15 1.42
N LYS A 180 -0.40 35.39 1.52
CA LYS A 180 -1.01 36.68 1.14
C LYS A 180 -0.45 37.88 1.92
N PRO A 181 -0.33 37.84 3.26
CA PRO A 181 0.21 38.97 4.02
C PRO A 181 1.63 39.37 3.60
N ILE A 182 2.46 38.39 3.20
CA ILE A 182 3.84 38.63 2.75
C ILE A 182 3.84 39.47 1.46
N VAL A 183 3.01 39.10 0.48
CA VAL A 183 2.93 39.85 -0.79
C VAL A 183 2.26 41.21 -0.59
N MET A 184 1.28 41.32 0.31
CA MET A 184 0.65 42.61 0.64
C MET A 184 1.61 43.60 1.31
N ALA A 185 2.62 43.12 2.05
CA ALA A 185 3.63 43.97 2.67
C ALA A 185 4.63 44.56 1.67
N THR A 186 4.76 43.99 0.46
CA THR A 186 5.74 44.36 -0.58
C THR A 186 7.19 44.05 -0.20
N LEU A 187 8.12 44.08 -1.17
CA LEU A 187 9.56 43.84 -0.97
C LEU A 187 10.23 44.98 -0.20
N ASP A 188 9.85 46.23 -0.50
CA ASP A 188 10.38 47.44 0.15
C ASP A 188 9.23 48.28 0.76
N PRO A 189 8.73 47.88 1.94
CA PRO A 189 7.56 48.49 2.56
C PRO A 189 7.80 49.97 2.90
N LEU A 190 6.71 50.76 2.88
CA LEU A 190 6.76 52.18 3.27
C LEU A 190 7.18 52.37 4.74
N THR A 191 6.73 51.47 5.62
CA THR A 191 7.04 51.46 7.04
C THR A 191 7.36 50.04 7.50
N GLY A 192 8.33 49.90 8.41
CA GLY A 192 8.74 48.60 8.94
C GLY A 192 10.01 48.07 8.27
N SER A 193 10.35 46.82 8.59
CA SER A 193 11.54 46.15 8.05
C SER A 193 11.22 45.45 6.73
N ILE A 194 12.23 45.35 5.88
CA ILE A 194 12.22 44.49 4.68
C ILE A 194 11.89 43.04 5.12
N PRO A 195 11.02 42.31 4.39
CA PRO A 195 10.74 40.90 4.72
C PRO A 195 12.01 40.06 4.76
N GLU A 196 12.15 39.20 5.76
CA GLU A 196 13.30 38.29 5.82
C GLU A 196 13.21 37.21 4.74
N ALA A 197 14.30 37.01 4.01
CA ALA A 197 14.36 36.00 2.94
C ALA A 197 13.99 34.59 3.45
N SER A 198 14.44 34.22 4.66
CA SER A 198 14.13 32.94 5.32
C SER A 198 12.63 32.76 5.56
N ALA A 199 11.95 33.80 6.03
CA ALA A 199 10.51 33.77 6.29
C ALA A 199 9.71 33.63 4.98
N VAL A 200 10.13 34.33 3.91
CA VAL A 200 9.50 34.21 2.59
C VAL A 200 9.73 32.82 2.00
N MET A 201 10.96 32.31 2.04
CA MET A 201 11.30 30.96 1.57
C MET A 201 10.53 29.87 2.32
N GLY A 202 10.37 30.03 3.64
CA GLY A 202 9.62 29.11 4.50
C GLY A 202 8.15 28.93 4.10
N ILE A 203 7.59 29.82 3.27
CA ILE A 203 6.22 29.69 2.73
C ILE A 203 6.21 29.50 1.21
N SER A 204 7.11 30.16 0.46
CA SER A 204 7.15 30.04 -1.00
C SER A 204 7.44 28.62 -1.46
N GLU A 205 8.39 27.93 -0.83
CA GLU A 205 8.72 26.55 -1.20
C GLU A 205 7.60 25.56 -0.87
N PRO A 206 7.00 25.54 0.35
CA PRO A 206 5.87 24.66 0.63
C PRO A 206 4.66 24.93 -0.27
N LEU A 207 4.33 26.21 -0.54
CA LEU A 207 3.18 26.53 -1.40
C LEU A 207 3.42 26.11 -2.85
N ALA A 208 4.59 26.44 -3.42
CA ALA A 208 4.93 26.01 -4.78
C ALA A 208 4.91 24.48 -4.91
N ASN A 209 5.46 23.77 -3.92
CA ASN A 209 5.42 22.30 -3.88
C ASN A 209 3.99 21.77 -3.76
N ALA A 210 3.13 22.40 -2.96
CA ALA A 210 1.73 22.00 -2.81
C ALA A 210 0.94 22.17 -4.10
N VAL A 211 1.10 23.33 -4.78
CA VAL A 211 0.49 23.60 -6.08
C VAL A 211 0.96 22.57 -7.12
N MET A 212 2.26 22.30 -7.20
CA MET A 212 2.82 21.34 -8.15
C MET A 212 2.36 19.89 -7.88
N ARG A 213 2.19 19.49 -6.62
CA ARG A 213 1.83 18.11 -6.24
C ARG A 213 0.33 17.87 -6.12
N ASN A 214 -0.50 18.89 -6.27
CA ASN A 214 -1.95 18.82 -6.06
C ASN A 214 -2.60 17.61 -6.76
N ASP A 215 -2.30 17.38 -8.04
CA ASP A 215 -2.85 16.25 -8.79
C ASP A 215 -2.40 14.88 -8.25
N ALA A 216 -1.15 14.78 -7.78
CA ALA A 216 -0.65 13.54 -7.18
C ALA A 216 -1.32 13.27 -5.83
N TRP A 217 -1.59 14.32 -5.05
CA TRP A 217 -2.33 14.22 -3.80
C TRP A 217 -3.78 13.80 -4.02
N LYS A 218 -4.45 14.36 -5.04
CA LYS A 218 -5.80 13.95 -5.45
C LYS A 218 -5.85 12.48 -5.84
N ARG A 219 -4.93 12.01 -6.70
CA ARG A 219 -4.85 10.58 -7.07
C ARG A 219 -4.65 9.67 -5.86
N ASN A 220 -3.83 10.08 -4.89
CA ASN A 220 -3.66 9.31 -3.65
C ASN A 220 -4.97 9.26 -2.84
N ALA A 221 -5.65 10.40 -2.68
CA ALA A 221 -6.94 10.48 -1.99
C ALA A 221 -7.99 9.58 -2.67
N ASP A 222 -8.10 9.66 -3.99
CA ASP A 222 -9.05 8.87 -4.79
C ASP A 222 -8.75 7.38 -4.70
N ASN A 223 -7.48 6.98 -4.75
CA ASN A 223 -7.09 5.58 -4.61
C ASN A 223 -7.43 5.03 -3.23
N LEU A 224 -7.23 5.80 -2.17
CA LEU A 224 -7.56 5.38 -0.80
C LEU A 224 -9.07 5.30 -0.56
N VAL A 225 -9.87 6.17 -1.18
CA VAL A 225 -11.34 6.17 -1.02
C VAL A 225 -12.00 5.09 -1.89
N ASN A 226 -11.60 4.94 -3.15
CA ASN A 226 -12.26 4.06 -4.11
C ASN A 226 -11.62 2.66 -4.22
N SER A 227 -10.51 2.45 -3.53
CA SER A 227 -9.74 1.21 -3.53
C SER A 227 -8.91 1.12 -2.25
N PHE A 228 -7.70 0.59 -2.33
CA PHE A 228 -6.74 0.45 -1.24
C PHE A 228 -5.30 0.63 -1.72
N VAL A 229 -4.40 0.87 -0.77
CA VAL A 229 -2.95 0.79 -0.95
C VAL A 229 -2.46 -0.53 -0.35
N LYS A 230 -1.88 -1.39 -1.19
CA LYS A 230 -1.19 -2.61 -0.76
C LYS A 230 0.22 -2.27 -0.27
N GLN A 231 0.56 -2.78 0.89
CA GLN A 231 1.84 -2.63 1.56
C GLN A 231 2.43 -4.03 1.73
N VAL A 232 3.31 -4.38 0.80
CA VAL A 232 4.03 -5.66 0.83
C VAL A 232 4.98 -5.66 2.01
N LEU A 233 5.05 -6.76 2.78
CA LEU A 233 5.96 -6.84 3.91
C LEU A 233 7.41 -6.84 3.43
N VAL A 234 8.24 -6.03 4.08
CA VAL A 234 9.67 -5.92 3.78
C VAL A 234 10.47 -6.34 5.02
N LYS A 235 11.40 -7.29 4.86
CA LYS A 235 12.23 -7.78 5.98
C LYS A 235 12.98 -6.66 6.71
N ASN A 236 13.43 -5.62 6.00
CA ASN A 236 14.17 -4.50 6.59
C ASN A 236 13.31 -3.58 7.48
N ASP A 237 11.98 -3.64 7.36
CA ASP A 237 11.06 -2.88 8.20
C ASP A 237 10.71 -3.64 9.51
N LEU A 238 11.22 -4.86 9.66
CA LEU A 238 11.15 -5.67 10.87
C LEU A 238 12.39 -5.41 11.74
N THR A 239 12.17 -4.84 12.92
CA THR A 239 13.20 -4.74 13.96
C THR A 239 13.17 -6.02 14.80
N PRO A 240 14.26 -6.81 14.84
CA PRO A 240 14.33 -7.98 15.70
C PRO A 240 14.40 -7.56 17.19
N GLY A 241 13.88 -8.40 18.07
CA GLY A 241 14.03 -8.19 19.51
C GLY A 241 15.49 -8.34 19.96
N LYS A 242 15.88 -7.60 21.00
CA LYS A 242 17.28 -7.47 21.47
C LYS A 242 17.99 -8.81 21.71
N ASP A 243 17.26 -9.83 22.16
CA ASP A 243 17.82 -11.15 22.52
C ASP A 243 17.49 -12.25 21.50
N LYS A 244 17.09 -11.89 20.28
CA LYS A 244 16.70 -12.85 19.24
C LYS A 244 17.58 -12.70 18.00
N THR A 245 18.29 -13.77 17.67
CA THR A 245 18.92 -13.94 16.36
C THR A 245 18.00 -14.78 15.48
N TYR A 246 17.68 -14.27 14.30
CA TYR A 246 16.83 -14.96 13.33
C TYR A 246 17.67 -15.40 12.13
N GLN A 247 17.49 -16.65 11.73
CA GLN A 247 18.05 -17.21 10.51
C GLN A 247 17.20 -16.81 9.30
N ASP A 248 17.77 -16.99 8.10
CA ASP A 248 16.98 -16.91 6.88
C ASP A 248 16.02 -18.10 6.77
N GLN A 249 14.86 -17.87 6.14
CA GLN A 249 13.95 -18.93 5.76
C GLN A 249 14.73 -20.01 4.96
N PRO A 250 14.55 -21.31 5.27
CA PRO A 250 15.16 -22.37 4.50
C PRO A 250 14.81 -22.25 3.02
N GLY A 251 15.82 -22.24 2.14
CA GLY A 251 15.62 -22.10 0.69
C GLY A 251 14.78 -23.23 0.06
N ILE A 252 14.59 -24.31 0.82
CA ILE A 252 13.81 -25.49 0.45
C ILE A 252 12.29 -25.28 0.65
N TYR A 253 11.87 -24.21 1.32
CA TYR A 253 10.46 -23.93 1.58
C TYR A 253 9.91 -23.03 0.48
N SER A 254 8.99 -23.57 -0.33
CA SER A 254 8.27 -22.79 -1.33
C SER A 254 7.12 -21.98 -0.75
N PHE A 255 6.32 -22.63 0.10
CA PHE A 255 5.22 -22.00 0.80
C PHE A 255 5.69 -21.36 2.09
N VAL A 256 4.96 -20.34 2.49
CA VAL A 256 5.29 -19.51 3.64
C VAL A 256 4.23 -19.51 4.71
N GLY A 257 3.14 -20.25 4.52
CA GLY A 257 2.11 -20.50 5.53
C GLY A 257 1.75 -21.97 5.52
N TYR A 258 1.58 -22.54 6.72
CA TYR A 258 1.32 -23.97 6.88
C TYR A 258 0.03 -24.21 7.66
N SER A 259 -0.69 -25.29 7.37
CA SER A 259 -1.98 -25.62 8.02
C SER A 259 -1.86 -26.50 9.27
N VAL A 260 -0.63 -26.78 9.68
CA VAL A 260 -0.26 -27.67 10.80
C VAL A 260 0.81 -27.00 11.66
N ASP A 261 1.00 -27.52 12.87
CA ASP A 261 1.96 -26.96 13.84
C ASP A 261 3.39 -27.02 13.29
N LEU A 262 4.10 -25.91 13.45
CA LEU A 262 5.53 -25.81 13.16
C LEU A 262 6.30 -26.12 14.44
N ASN A 263 6.68 -27.39 14.62
CA ASN A 263 7.50 -27.81 15.76
C ASN A 263 8.93 -28.12 15.29
N THR A 264 9.89 -27.25 15.61
CA THR A 264 11.30 -27.54 15.35
C THR A 264 11.93 -28.32 16.50
N THR A 265 11.61 -29.60 16.66
CA THR A 265 12.45 -30.48 17.50
C THR A 265 13.77 -30.72 16.77
N GLN A 266 14.88 -30.18 17.29
CA GLN A 266 16.21 -30.67 16.93
C GLN A 266 16.25 -32.15 17.31
N ALA A 267 16.28 -33.04 16.31
CA ALA A 267 16.62 -34.42 16.59
C ALA A 267 18.11 -34.45 16.93
N ASN A 268 18.44 -34.48 18.22
CA ASN A 268 19.77 -34.90 18.66
C ASN A 268 19.92 -36.37 18.24
N THR A 269 20.48 -36.61 17.05
CA THR A 269 20.92 -37.94 16.62
C THR A 269 22.10 -38.34 17.49
N THR A 270 21.82 -39.01 18.61
CA THR A 270 22.81 -39.93 19.18
C THR A 270 22.91 -41.11 18.22
N ASN A 271 24.06 -41.22 17.58
CA ASN A 271 24.40 -42.35 16.73
C ASN A 271 24.28 -43.65 17.54
N ASN A 272 23.33 -44.50 17.17
CA ASN A 272 23.45 -45.94 17.38
C ASN A 272 23.22 -46.65 16.04
N ALA A 273 24.22 -46.53 15.16
CA ALA A 273 24.36 -47.40 14.01
C ALA A 273 25.00 -48.71 14.48
N ASN A 274 24.20 -49.78 14.54
CA ASN A 274 24.56 -51.12 14.06
C ASN A 274 23.45 -52.11 14.45
N GLN A 275 22.76 -52.66 13.46
CA GLN A 275 22.98 -54.04 13.03
C GLN A 275 22.23 -54.29 11.73
N GLY A 276 22.99 -54.69 10.71
CA GLY A 276 22.50 -55.06 9.39
C GLY A 276 21.92 -56.48 9.36
N ASN A 277 21.17 -56.71 8.29
CA ASN A 277 20.61 -57.97 7.82
C ASN A 277 21.53 -59.19 7.99
N ASN A 278 20.94 -60.32 8.37
CA ASN A 278 21.26 -61.59 7.71
C ASN A 278 20.01 -62.46 7.57
N GLN A 279 19.75 -62.95 6.37
CA GLN A 279 18.81 -64.04 6.12
C GLN A 279 19.47 -65.36 6.56
N ASP A 280 18.73 -66.24 7.22
CA ASP A 280 18.49 -67.61 6.76
C ASP A 280 17.71 -68.46 7.79
N SER A 281 16.71 -69.16 7.25
CA SER A 281 16.30 -70.55 7.53
C SER A 281 15.89 -71.02 8.94
N ASN A 282 14.66 -71.55 8.98
CA ASN A 282 14.11 -72.61 9.84
C ASN A 282 15.04 -73.25 10.90
N ASN A 283 14.67 -73.18 12.19
CA ASN A 283 14.44 -74.37 13.03
C ASN A 283 13.78 -74.00 14.38
N THR A 284 12.82 -74.81 14.79
CA THR A 284 12.31 -75.03 16.14
C THR A 284 13.42 -75.16 17.20
N ASN A 285 13.31 -74.50 18.36
CA ASN A 285 13.14 -75.16 19.68
C ASN A 285 12.99 -74.18 20.87
N GLN A 286 12.43 -74.75 21.93
CA GLN A 286 12.06 -74.24 23.25
C GLN A 286 13.17 -73.56 24.08
N GLY A 287 12.76 -72.72 25.04
CA GLY A 287 13.22 -72.86 26.43
C GLY A 287 13.91 -71.66 27.10
N ASN A 288 13.32 -71.27 28.24
CA ASN A 288 13.93 -70.75 29.47
C ASN A 288 14.25 -69.25 29.64
N ASN A 289 13.28 -68.57 30.28
CA ASN A 289 13.37 -67.89 31.59
C ASN A 289 14.78 -67.72 32.22
N GLN A 290 15.19 -66.48 32.48
CA GLN A 290 15.79 -66.06 33.75
C GLN A 290 15.62 -64.55 33.99
N ASP A 291 14.96 -64.24 35.10
CA ASP A 291 14.98 -62.96 35.80
C ASP A 291 16.38 -62.57 36.26
N SER A 292 16.66 -61.26 36.26
CA SER A 292 17.61 -60.62 37.19
C SER A 292 17.29 -59.14 37.34
N ASN A 293 16.66 -58.80 38.46
CA ASN A 293 16.63 -57.45 39.04
C ASN A 293 18.03 -57.06 39.53
N ASN A 294 18.53 -55.85 39.18
CA ASN A 294 19.37 -55.09 40.09
C ASN A 294 19.32 -53.56 39.82
N THR A 295 18.60 -52.90 40.72
CA THR A 295 18.79 -51.57 41.32
C THR A 295 19.91 -50.62 40.83
N ASN A 296 19.46 -49.54 40.17
CA ASN A 296 19.71 -48.11 40.39
C ASN A 296 20.87 -47.64 41.32
N GLN A 297 21.88 -46.96 40.75
CA GLN A 297 22.62 -45.78 41.27
C GLN A 297 23.19 -45.07 40.03
N GLY A 298 22.86 -43.82 39.67
CA GLY A 298 22.95 -42.60 40.46
C GLY A 298 24.00 -41.70 39.80
N ASN A 299 23.62 -40.92 38.78
CA ASN A 299 24.36 -39.73 38.38
C ASN A 299 23.36 -38.62 38.09
N ASN A 300 23.14 -37.82 39.14
CA ASN A 300 22.42 -36.58 39.11
C ASN A 300 23.29 -35.55 38.37
N GLN A 301 22.91 -35.19 37.15
CA GLN A 301 23.28 -33.89 36.58
C GLN A 301 22.01 -33.10 36.34
N ASP A 302 21.81 -32.11 37.21
CA ASP A 302 20.97 -30.96 36.99
C ASP A 302 21.22 -30.40 35.58
N SER A 303 20.22 -30.55 34.72
CA SER A 303 20.11 -29.79 33.49
C SER A 303 18.75 -29.15 33.49
N ASN A 304 18.72 -27.91 34.00
CA ASN A 304 17.62 -26.96 33.82
C ASN A 304 17.16 -26.95 32.36
N ASN A 305 16.12 -27.72 32.04
CA ASN A 305 15.52 -27.72 30.73
C ASN A 305 14.56 -26.52 30.63
N THR A 306 15.13 -25.33 30.49
CA THR A 306 14.38 -24.13 30.11
C THR A 306 13.79 -24.35 28.71
N SER A 307 12.48 -24.59 28.65
CA SER A 307 11.55 -24.34 27.55
C SER A 307 12.23 -24.13 26.17
N GLN A 308 12.65 -25.24 25.55
CA GLN A 308 13.23 -25.24 24.21
C GLN A 308 12.26 -24.58 23.20
N ASN A 309 12.80 -23.62 22.46
CA ASN A 309 12.12 -22.64 21.61
C ASN A 309 11.24 -23.32 20.53
N LYS A 310 9.90 -23.14 20.62
CA LYS A 310 8.89 -23.79 19.76
C LYS A 310 8.59 -23.06 18.43
N PHE A 311 9.33 -22.00 18.09
CA PHE A 311 9.13 -21.25 16.86
C PHE A 311 10.17 -21.61 15.80
N PRO A 312 9.83 -21.48 14.51
CA PRO A 312 10.84 -21.39 13.48
C PRO A 312 11.92 -20.38 13.89
N ASN A 313 13.18 -20.71 13.65
CA ASN A 313 14.28 -19.80 13.97
C ASN A 313 14.40 -18.63 12.96
N TRP A 314 13.42 -18.45 12.08
CA TRP A 314 13.22 -17.29 11.21
C TRP A 314 11.92 -16.56 11.60
N ASN A 315 11.91 -15.23 11.48
CA ASN A 315 10.74 -14.39 11.78
C ASN A 315 10.07 -13.81 10.53
N PHE A 316 10.67 -13.97 9.36
CA PHE A 316 10.16 -13.48 8.08
C PHE A 316 10.32 -14.56 7.02
N ALA A 317 9.30 -14.74 6.19
CA ALA A 317 9.32 -15.68 5.08
C ALA A 317 8.64 -15.08 3.85
N GLN A 318 9.19 -15.34 2.66
CA GLN A 318 8.61 -14.95 1.38
C GLN A 318 8.49 -16.16 0.45
N ARG A 319 7.36 -16.27 -0.26
CA ARG A 319 7.06 -17.39 -1.16
C ARG A 319 8.17 -17.57 -2.19
N VAL A 320 8.72 -18.78 -2.26
CA VAL A 320 9.80 -19.14 -3.18
C VAL A 320 9.23 -19.90 -4.37
N VAL A 321 9.61 -19.47 -5.57
CA VAL A 321 9.30 -20.17 -6.82
C VAL A 321 10.55 -20.89 -7.30
N TRP A 322 10.40 -22.17 -7.61
CA TRP A 322 11.49 -23.01 -8.09
C TRP A 322 11.60 -22.92 -9.61
N THR A 323 12.81 -22.70 -10.13
CA THR A 323 13.11 -22.65 -11.56
C THR A 323 14.11 -23.74 -11.90
N ALA A 324 13.92 -24.47 -13.01
CA ALA A 324 14.84 -25.53 -13.41
C ALA A 324 14.99 -25.58 -14.94
N PRO A 325 16.19 -25.91 -15.46
CA PRO A 325 16.39 -26.14 -16.89
C PRO A 325 15.72 -27.45 -17.32
N ASN A 326 14.58 -27.34 -18.00
CA ASN A 326 14.03 -28.25 -19.02
C ASN A 326 14.49 -29.73 -18.99
N SER A 327 14.03 -30.54 -18.03
CA SER A 327 14.05 -32.03 -18.09
C SER A 327 13.33 -32.73 -16.91
N GLY A 328 12.00 -32.76 -16.90
CA GLY A 328 11.23 -33.66 -16.01
C GLY A 328 11.05 -33.24 -14.52
N PRO A 329 10.42 -34.09 -13.70
CA PRO A 329 10.11 -33.81 -12.29
C PRO A 329 11.34 -33.78 -11.37
N ASN A 330 12.46 -34.33 -11.82
CA ASN A 330 13.68 -34.54 -11.05
C ASN A 330 14.83 -33.69 -11.57
N ILE A 331 14.91 -32.42 -11.16
CA ILE A 331 16.06 -31.56 -11.49
C ILE A 331 16.29 -30.57 -10.36
N THR A 332 17.56 -30.29 -10.15
CA THR A 332 18.11 -29.24 -9.30
C THR A 332 17.48 -27.89 -9.62
N ALA A 333 16.39 -27.58 -8.94
CA ALA A 333 15.71 -26.32 -9.13
C ALA A 333 16.38 -25.25 -8.26
N ILE A 334 16.67 -24.10 -8.86
CA ILE A 334 17.25 -22.95 -8.16
C ILE A 334 16.07 -22.14 -7.62
N PRO A 335 16.11 -21.75 -6.34
CA PRO A 335 15.09 -20.88 -5.78
C PRO A 335 15.23 -19.48 -6.43
N ASN A 336 14.15 -18.94 -7.01
CA ASN A 336 14.18 -17.68 -7.77
C ASN A 336 14.55 -16.44 -6.93
N ASN A 337 14.61 -16.57 -5.61
CA ASN A 337 15.13 -15.58 -4.68
C ASN A 337 16.65 -15.71 -4.44
N ALA A 338 17.38 -16.50 -5.24
CA ALA A 338 18.83 -16.42 -5.31
C ALA A 338 19.23 -14.97 -5.63
N LYS A 339 20.07 -14.40 -4.76
CA LYS A 339 20.43 -12.96 -4.66
C LYS A 339 20.50 -12.30 -6.05
N ASN A 340 19.53 -11.41 -6.35
CA ASN A 340 19.50 -10.38 -7.41
C ASN A 340 18.29 -10.38 -8.37
N SER A 341 17.36 -11.35 -8.31
CA SER A 341 16.09 -11.30 -9.07
C SER A 341 14.91 -10.77 -8.24
N LYS A 342 14.03 -9.97 -8.87
CA LYS A 342 12.76 -9.57 -8.27
C LYS A 342 11.94 -10.83 -7.96
N PRO A 343 11.39 -10.98 -6.73
CA PRO A 343 10.52 -12.10 -6.40
C PRO A 343 9.34 -12.21 -7.37
N LEU A 344 9.01 -13.42 -7.79
CA LEU A 344 7.86 -13.72 -8.67
C LEU A 344 6.52 -13.65 -7.91
N SER A 345 6.57 -13.63 -6.58
CA SER A 345 5.43 -13.45 -5.69
C SER A 345 5.80 -12.52 -4.54
N ASP A 346 4.84 -11.71 -4.11
CA ASP A 346 4.93 -10.81 -2.96
C ASP A 346 4.26 -11.39 -1.70
N VAL A 347 3.82 -12.65 -1.74
CA VAL A 347 3.24 -13.34 -0.57
C VAL A 347 4.34 -13.56 0.48
N SER A 348 4.20 -12.87 1.60
CA SER A 348 5.15 -12.91 2.71
C SER A 348 4.43 -12.93 4.05
N TRP A 349 5.13 -13.39 5.08
CA TRP A 349 4.63 -13.44 6.44
C TRP A 349 5.71 -13.02 7.43
N ILE A 350 5.28 -12.28 8.46
CA ILE A 350 6.01 -12.17 9.72
C ILE A 350 5.49 -13.27 10.63
N TYR A 351 6.39 -14.15 11.06
CA TYR A 351 6.10 -15.30 11.91
C TYR A 351 6.05 -14.97 13.39
N SER A 352 6.78 -13.93 13.80
CA SER A 352 6.89 -13.56 15.20
C SER A 352 7.37 -12.12 15.34
N LEU A 353 6.82 -11.43 16.34
CA LEU A 353 7.33 -10.18 16.89
C LEU A 353 7.86 -10.42 18.32
N ALA A 354 8.58 -11.53 18.53
CA ALA A 354 9.10 -11.90 19.84
C ALA A 354 10.42 -11.21 20.20
N GLY A 355 10.60 -10.99 21.51
CA GLY A 355 11.75 -10.35 22.12
C GLY A 355 11.51 -8.87 22.40
N GLU A 356 12.17 -8.34 23.44
CA GLU A 356 12.02 -6.94 23.82
C GLU A 356 12.40 -6.01 22.66
N GLY A 357 11.53 -5.05 22.35
CA GLY A 357 11.72 -4.08 21.28
C GLY A 357 11.46 -4.60 19.86
N ALA A 358 11.01 -5.85 19.71
CA ALA A 358 10.62 -6.39 18.42
C ALA A 358 9.41 -5.63 17.85
N LYS A 359 9.50 -5.21 16.59
CA LYS A 359 8.44 -4.43 15.94
C LYS A 359 8.48 -4.49 14.43
N TYR A 360 7.34 -4.23 13.81
CA TYR A 360 7.24 -4.01 12.38
C TYR A 360 6.71 -2.61 12.08
N THR A 361 7.40 -1.87 11.21
CA THR A 361 7.05 -0.48 10.89
C THR A 361 6.50 -0.35 9.47
N LEU A 362 5.29 0.16 9.35
CA LEU A 362 4.65 0.45 8.07
C LEU A 362 4.60 1.96 7.83
N LYS A 363 4.78 2.40 6.58
CA LYS A 363 4.60 3.81 6.18
C LYS A 363 3.67 3.94 4.99
N PHE A 364 2.77 4.92 5.03
CA PHE A 364 1.88 5.24 3.90
C PHE A 364 1.59 6.73 3.83
N ARG A 365 1.19 7.22 2.66
CA ARG A 365 0.77 8.62 2.49
C ARG A 365 -0.74 8.72 2.45
N ASN A 366 -1.29 9.67 3.21
CA ASN A 366 -2.70 10.06 3.18
C ASN A 366 -2.80 11.56 2.91
N PHE A 367 -3.40 11.94 1.79
CA PHE A 367 -3.76 13.32 1.48
C PHE A 367 -5.28 13.53 1.41
N GLY A 368 -6.08 12.47 1.53
CA GLY A 368 -7.52 12.52 1.31
C GLY A 368 -8.33 12.89 2.55
N VAL A 369 -9.54 12.34 2.64
CA VAL A 369 -10.40 12.47 3.81
C VAL A 369 -9.91 11.69 4.99
N SER A 370 -10.28 12.23 6.14
CA SER A 370 -10.33 11.61 7.44
C SER A 370 -8.99 11.48 8.17
N GLU A 371 -9.06 11.81 9.45
CA GLU A 371 -8.11 11.42 10.48
C GLU A 371 -8.12 9.90 10.72
N LYS A 372 -8.83 9.14 9.87
CA LYS A 372 -9.12 7.72 10.04
C LYS A 372 -8.73 6.91 8.80
N ALA A 373 -8.45 5.63 8.96
CA ALA A 373 -8.34 4.68 7.87
C ALA A 373 -8.65 3.28 8.37
N PHE A 374 -8.93 2.36 7.46
CA PHE A 374 -9.10 0.96 7.76
C PHE A 374 -7.91 0.19 7.22
N LEU A 375 -7.22 -0.49 8.13
CA LEU A 375 -6.10 -1.36 7.84
C LEU A 375 -6.56 -2.81 7.91
N TYR A 376 -6.32 -3.54 6.83
CA TYR A 376 -6.58 -4.97 6.72
C TYR A 376 -5.28 -5.74 6.55
N PHE A 377 -5.20 -6.94 7.13
CA PHE A 377 -4.10 -7.86 6.91
C PHE A 377 -4.54 -9.30 7.20
N PRO A 378 -4.05 -10.30 6.43
CA PRO A 378 -4.32 -11.69 6.75
C PRO A 378 -3.51 -12.08 8.00
N TYR A 379 -4.10 -12.91 8.86
CA TYR A 379 -3.44 -13.44 10.05
C TYR A 379 -3.86 -14.88 10.35
N LYS A 380 -2.98 -15.60 11.04
CA LYS A 380 -3.24 -16.96 11.55
C LYS A 380 -2.29 -17.33 12.69
N LEU A 381 -2.55 -18.47 13.32
CA LEU A 381 -1.73 -19.00 14.41
C LEU A 381 -0.63 -19.94 13.89
N VAL A 382 0.58 -19.84 14.43
CA VAL A 382 1.71 -20.72 14.06
C VAL A 382 1.65 -22.06 14.79
N ASN A 383 1.25 -22.04 16.07
CA ASN A 383 1.21 -23.19 16.95
C ASN A 383 -0.10 -23.20 17.75
N SER A 384 -0.83 -24.32 17.71
CA SER A 384 -2.11 -24.51 18.39
C SER A 384 -2.07 -24.20 19.90
N MET A 385 -0.93 -24.41 20.56
CA MET A 385 -0.72 -24.15 21.99
C MET A 385 -0.73 -22.65 22.35
N ASP A 386 -0.58 -21.76 21.37
CA ASP A 386 -0.54 -20.30 21.58
C ASP A 386 -1.91 -19.64 21.43
N SER A 387 -2.98 -20.41 21.19
CA SER A 387 -4.34 -19.90 20.96
C SER A 387 -4.87 -18.98 22.06
N GLY A 388 -4.48 -19.20 23.32
CA GLY A 388 -4.81 -18.35 24.47
C GLY A 388 -3.82 -17.21 24.75
N LYS A 389 -2.73 -17.12 23.98
CA LYS A 389 -1.61 -16.19 24.21
C LYS A 389 -1.52 -15.08 23.17
N VAL A 390 -2.43 -15.05 22.20
CA VAL A 390 -2.41 -14.08 21.11
C VAL A 390 -2.55 -12.66 21.66
N ALA A 391 -1.61 -11.79 21.29
CA ALA A 391 -1.76 -10.35 21.44
C ALA A 391 -1.04 -9.63 20.30
N LEU A 392 -1.53 -8.44 19.94
CA LEU A 392 -0.88 -7.54 18.99
C LEU A 392 -1.32 -6.12 19.34
N GLN A 393 -0.39 -5.17 19.33
CA GLN A 393 -0.68 -3.76 19.53
C GLN A 393 -0.09 -2.95 18.37
N TYR A 394 -0.64 -1.76 18.16
CA TYR A 394 -0.20 -0.82 17.15
C TYR A 394 -0.13 0.60 17.69
N LYS A 395 0.76 1.40 17.11
CA LYS A 395 0.88 2.83 17.35
C LYS A 395 0.86 3.58 16.02
N VAL A 396 0.01 4.59 15.91
CA VAL A 396 -0.05 5.47 14.73
C VAL A 396 0.71 6.76 15.02
N ASN A 397 1.72 7.08 14.22
CA ASN A 397 2.57 8.25 14.37
C ASN A 397 3.14 8.35 15.81
N GLU A 398 2.98 9.50 16.45
CA GLU A 398 3.39 9.75 17.84
C GLU A 398 2.23 9.53 18.83
N GLY A 399 1.12 8.94 18.39
CA GLY A 399 -0.07 8.74 19.20
C GLY A 399 0.06 7.63 20.25
N GLU A 400 -1.06 7.32 20.89
CA GLU A 400 -1.15 6.27 21.90
C GLU A 400 -1.06 4.87 21.28
N VAL A 401 -0.57 3.92 22.09
CA VAL A 401 -0.57 2.50 21.75
C VAL A 401 -1.98 1.95 21.92
N LYS A 402 -2.45 1.20 20.93
CA LYS A 402 -3.77 0.57 20.90
C LYS A 402 -3.65 -0.94 20.66
N ASN A 403 -4.57 -1.71 21.20
CA ASN A 403 -4.61 -3.15 20.95
C ASN A 403 -5.32 -3.47 19.64
N VAL A 404 -4.90 -4.55 18.99
CA VAL A 404 -5.71 -5.24 17.98
C VAL A 404 -6.52 -6.30 18.72
N ASP A 405 -7.82 -6.06 18.84
CA ASP A 405 -8.69 -6.95 19.61
C ASP A 405 -9.07 -8.18 18.79
N PHE A 406 -8.82 -9.36 19.37
CA PHE A 406 -9.22 -10.67 18.85
C PHE A 406 -10.23 -11.31 19.80
N LYS A 407 -11.21 -12.03 19.27
CA LYS A 407 -12.07 -12.91 20.06
C LYS A 407 -11.22 -13.97 20.74
N THR A 408 -11.64 -14.39 21.93
CA THR A 408 -11.04 -15.53 22.62
C THR A 408 -11.57 -16.83 22.01
N THR A 409 -10.71 -17.85 21.92
CA THR A 409 -11.12 -19.19 21.51
C THR A 409 -11.96 -19.81 22.63
N THR A 410 -13.23 -20.09 22.38
CA THR A 410 -14.03 -20.93 23.28
C THR A 410 -13.60 -22.37 23.05
N THR A 411 -12.97 -23.00 24.06
CA THR A 411 -12.74 -24.44 24.08
C THR A 411 -14.10 -25.12 24.06
N VAL A 412 -14.45 -25.79 22.95
CA VAL A 412 -15.57 -26.73 22.93
C VAL A 412 -15.17 -27.89 23.82
N ALA A 413 -15.61 -27.86 25.08
CA ALA A 413 -15.59 -29.02 25.94
C ALA A 413 -16.49 -30.08 25.30
N THR A 414 -15.93 -31.27 25.09
CA THR A 414 -16.66 -32.48 24.74
C THR A 414 -17.80 -32.66 25.74
N ALA A 415 -19.05 -32.50 25.29
CA ALA A 415 -20.22 -32.67 26.13
C ALA A 415 -20.41 -34.15 26.47
N THR A 416 -19.95 -34.58 27.65
CA THR A 416 -20.59 -35.65 28.40
C THR A 416 -21.71 -35.04 29.25
N SER A 417 -22.90 -35.61 29.09
CA SER A 417 -24.18 -35.20 29.65
C SER A 417 -24.22 -35.26 31.18
N GLN A 418 -24.56 -34.17 31.87
CA GLN A 418 -25.68 -34.04 32.84
C GLN A 418 -25.69 -32.67 33.56
N PRO A 419 -26.87 -32.17 34.03
CA PRO A 419 -27.13 -30.76 34.30
C PRO A 419 -27.01 -30.35 35.78
N GLU A 420 -27.16 -29.04 36.00
CA GLU A 420 -27.27 -28.25 37.26
C GLU A 420 -25.92 -27.79 37.86
N ALA A 421 -25.66 -26.52 38.21
CA ALA A 421 -26.55 -25.41 38.55
C ALA A 421 -25.99 -24.05 38.08
N LEU A 422 -26.91 -23.18 37.65
CA LEU A 422 -26.68 -21.74 37.53
C LEU A 422 -26.76 -21.12 38.93
N GLN A 423 -25.72 -20.38 39.34
CA GLN A 423 -25.85 -19.31 40.32
C GLN A 423 -25.51 -17.96 39.68
N SER A 424 -26.45 -17.06 39.88
CA SER A 424 -26.71 -15.81 39.19
C SER A 424 -25.95 -14.62 39.77
N SER A 425 -25.77 -13.59 38.94
CA SER A 425 -25.97 -12.17 39.29
C SER A 425 -26.05 -11.41 37.95
N SER A 426 -27.03 -10.58 37.60
CA SER A 426 -27.93 -9.76 38.42
C SER A 426 -29.26 -9.52 37.69
N THR A 427 -30.32 -9.44 38.48
CA THR A 427 -31.70 -9.05 38.17
C THR A 427 -31.84 -7.62 37.64
N VAL A 428 -32.57 -7.44 36.53
CA VAL A 428 -33.56 -6.36 36.38
C VAL A 428 -34.79 -6.91 35.63
N ARG A 429 -35.97 -6.62 36.21
CA ARG A 429 -37.31 -7.02 35.79
C ARG A 429 -37.66 -6.58 34.37
N LEU A 430 -38.30 -7.47 33.61
CA LEU A 430 -39.13 -7.12 32.45
C LEU A 430 -40.60 -7.26 32.87
N VAL A 431 -41.37 -6.22 32.57
CA VAL A 431 -42.84 -6.28 32.46
C VAL A 431 -43.13 -6.36 30.96
N GLU A 432 -44.03 -7.28 30.61
CA GLU A 432 -44.49 -7.59 29.26
C GLU A 432 -45.21 -6.39 28.62
N ASP A 433 -45.08 -6.24 27.30
CA ASP A 433 -46.24 -6.17 26.39
C ASP A 433 -45.85 -6.14 24.90
N GLU A 434 -46.77 -6.71 24.11
CA GLU A 434 -46.68 -7.14 22.71
C GLU A 434 -46.79 -6.04 21.62
N GLU A 435 -46.33 -6.42 20.42
CA GLU A 435 -46.74 -6.07 19.05
C GLU A 435 -47.57 -4.80 18.74
N LYS A 436 -47.10 -3.95 17.80
CA LYS A 436 -47.68 -3.79 16.43
C LYS A 436 -47.05 -2.68 15.54
N LYS A 437 -47.03 -3.02 14.24
CA LYS A 437 -47.02 -2.30 12.95
C LYS A 437 -47.07 -0.76 12.81
N GLU A 438 -46.21 -0.30 11.88
CA GLU A 438 -46.38 0.61 10.70
C GLU A 438 -46.97 2.04 10.77
N GLU A 439 -46.24 2.92 10.05
CA GLU A 439 -46.62 4.12 9.27
C GLU A 439 -46.64 5.55 9.87
N ASP A 440 -45.67 6.34 9.36
CA ASP A 440 -45.74 7.69 8.75
C ASP A 440 -45.89 9.00 9.57
N SER A 441 -45.18 10.00 9.04
CA SER A 441 -45.36 11.46 9.13
C SER A 441 -44.57 12.32 10.15
N SER A 442 -44.21 13.48 9.63
CA SER A 442 -43.27 14.50 10.07
C SER A 442 -43.71 15.34 11.28
N SER A 443 -42.76 15.84 12.08
CA SER A 443 -42.40 17.28 12.16
C SER A 443 -41.43 17.60 13.31
N THR A 444 -40.80 18.76 13.15
CA THR A 444 -39.71 19.46 13.83
C THR A 444 -39.77 19.56 15.37
N GLY A 445 -38.60 19.46 16.02
CA GLY A 445 -38.39 19.88 17.42
C GLY A 445 -36.94 19.69 17.88
N GLU A 446 -36.20 20.78 17.92
CA GLU A 446 -34.80 20.92 18.35
C GLU A 446 -34.69 20.90 19.89
N SER A 447 -33.94 19.95 20.47
CA SER A 447 -33.12 20.21 21.67
C SER A 447 -32.11 19.09 21.92
N ALA A 448 -30.91 19.51 22.29
CA ALA A 448 -29.70 18.73 22.36
C ALA A 448 -29.59 17.92 23.66
N GLU A 449 -29.21 16.65 23.56
CA GLU A 449 -28.39 15.98 24.56
C GLU A 449 -27.62 14.84 23.89
N THR A 450 -26.31 15.06 23.71
CA THR A 450 -25.35 14.08 23.17
C THR A 450 -25.18 12.93 24.13
N LYS A 451 -25.99 11.87 23.97
CA LYS A 451 -25.61 10.53 24.41
C LYS A 451 -24.64 9.96 23.38
N GLU A 452 -23.35 10.00 23.70
CA GLU A 452 -22.36 9.18 23.02
C GLU A 452 -22.74 7.70 23.21
N THR A 453 -23.39 7.13 22.20
CA THR A 453 -23.49 5.68 22.05
C THR A 453 -22.09 5.12 21.85
N PRO A 454 -21.61 4.19 22.69
CA PRO A 454 -20.31 3.58 22.49
C PRO A 454 -20.36 2.80 21.17
N THR A 455 -19.48 3.17 20.24
CA THR A 455 -19.25 2.44 19.00
C THR A 455 -18.92 1.00 19.36
N LYS A 456 -19.83 0.08 19.04
CA LYS A 456 -19.63 -1.37 19.20
C LYS A 456 -18.50 -1.79 18.27
N THR A 457 -17.26 -1.79 18.75
CA THR A 457 -16.10 -2.34 18.03
C THR A 457 -16.31 -3.85 17.89
N THR A 458 -16.57 -4.30 16.66
CA THR A 458 -16.59 -5.72 16.33
C THR A 458 -15.15 -6.24 16.38
N MET A 459 -14.85 -7.08 17.38
CA MET A 459 -13.54 -7.74 17.52
C MET A 459 -13.22 -8.63 16.31
N ASN A 460 -11.93 -8.79 15.99
CA ASN A 460 -11.47 -9.72 14.97
C ASN A 460 -11.69 -11.17 15.42
N GLU A 461 -11.89 -12.11 14.49
CA GLU A 461 -11.99 -13.55 14.85
C GLU A 461 -10.73 -14.04 15.59
N ALA A 462 -10.88 -15.11 16.39
CA ALA A 462 -9.73 -15.72 17.02
C ALA A 462 -8.79 -16.33 15.95
N PRO A 463 -7.46 -16.11 16.00
CA PRO A 463 -6.55 -16.77 15.08
C PRO A 463 -6.61 -18.29 15.25
N THR A 464 -6.61 -19.02 14.13
CA THR A 464 -6.56 -20.49 14.14
C THR A 464 -5.34 -20.99 13.37
N LEU A 465 -4.99 -22.26 13.57
CA LEU A 465 -3.86 -22.89 12.91
C LEU A 465 -4.14 -23.18 11.42
N ASN A 466 -5.34 -23.69 11.12
CA ASN A 466 -5.67 -24.25 9.82
C ASN A 466 -6.45 -23.30 8.90
N ASP A 467 -6.71 -22.06 9.34
CA ASP A 467 -7.37 -21.04 8.55
C ASP A 467 -6.58 -19.72 8.57
N ILE A 468 -6.69 -18.98 7.48
CA ILE A 468 -6.30 -17.58 7.37
C ILE A 468 -7.54 -16.74 7.61
N LYS A 469 -7.48 -15.85 8.59
CA LYS A 469 -8.49 -14.81 8.84
C LYS A 469 -7.96 -13.48 8.32
N VAL A 470 -8.82 -12.48 8.17
CA VAL A 470 -8.41 -11.12 7.76
C VAL A 470 -8.82 -10.14 8.84
N ALA A 471 -7.85 -9.40 9.38
CA ALA A 471 -8.10 -8.41 10.41
C ALA A 471 -8.64 -7.15 9.77
N LYS A 472 -9.41 -6.37 10.53
CA LYS A 472 -9.78 -5.00 10.21
C LYS A 472 -9.49 -4.14 11.44
N VAL A 473 -8.66 -3.12 11.26
CA VAL A 473 -8.25 -2.19 12.31
C VAL A 473 -8.57 -0.77 11.88
N GLU A 474 -9.30 -0.04 12.71
CA GLU A 474 -9.50 1.40 12.52
C GLU A 474 -8.26 2.16 13.03
N LEU A 475 -7.55 2.78 12.11
CA LEU A 475 -6.49 3.72 12.40
C LEU A 475 -7.11 5.10 12.65
N THR A 476 -6.63 5.81 13.67
CA THR A 476 -7.05 7.18 13.99
C THR A 476 -5.81 8.05 14.22
N GLY A 477 -5.94 9.39 14.13
CA GLY A 477 -4.81 10.30 14.33
C GLY A 477 -3.87 10.36 13.12
N LEU A 478 -4.43 10.19 11.92
CA LEU A 478 -3.68 10.34 10.68
C LEU A 478 -3.31 11.81 10.43
N LYS A 479 -2.07 12.04 10.01
CA LYS A 479 -1.53 13.35 9.63
C LYS A 479 -1.62 13.52 8.11
N PHE A 480 -1.71 14.76 7.64
CA PHE A 480 -1.57 15.08 6.21
C PHE A 480 -0.17 14.68 5.71
N GLY A 481 -0.11 13.87 4.66
CA GLY A 481 1.15 13.37 4.12
C GLY A 481 1.55 12.02 4.69
N LEU A 482 2.79 11.89 5.15
CA LEU A 482 3.37 10.60 5.55
C LEU A 482 2.88 10.19 6.94
N ASN A 483 2.37 8.98 7.05
CA ASN A 483 1.93 8.33 8.27
C ASN A 483 2.77 7.08 8.54
N THR A 484 3.00 6.79 9.81
CA THR A 484 3.70 5.58 10.27
C THR A 484 2.78 4.77 11.17
N VAL A 485 2.76 3.44 11.00
CA VAL A 485 2.08 2.49 11.89
C VAL A 485 3.12 1.49 12.38
N GLU A 486 3.26 1.38 13.69
CA GLU A 486 4.23 0.48 14.33
C GLU A 486 3.49 -0.64 15.06
N PHE A 487 3.73 -1.89 14.67
CA PHE A 487 3.19 -3.09 15.30
C PHE A 487 4.20 -3.69 16.27
N SER A 488 3.73 -4.11 17.45
CA SER A 488 4.57 -4.76 18.46
C SER A 488 3.74 -5.70 19.34
N LEU A 489 4.41 -6.44 20.21
CA LEU A 489 3.77 -7.11 21.34
C LEU A 489 3.61 -6.15 22.52
N PRO A 490 2.56 -6.32 23.34
CA PRO A 490 2.49 -5.66 24.64
C PRO A 490 3.68 -6.02 25.53
N THR A 491 4.25 -5.03 26.22
CA THR A 491 5.53 -5.15 26.95
C THR A 491 5.40 -5.11 28.48
N SER A 492 4.19 -5.13 29.03
CA SER A 492 4.00 -5.14 30.49
C SER A 492 4.48 -6.46 31.11
N SER A 493 4.94 -6.42 32.36
CA SER A 493 5.52 -7.58 33.08
C SER A 493 4.60 -8.81 33.11
N ASP A 494 3.28 -8.58 33.10
CA ASP A 494 2.26 -9.62 33.17
C ASP A 494 1.92 -10.22 31.78
N GLN A 495 2.59 -9.76 30.72
CA GLN A 495 2.32 -10.10 29.31
C GLN A 495 3.53 -10.69 28.58
N MET A 496 4.52 -11.18 29.34
CA MET A 496 5.74 -11.80 28.81
C MET A 496 5.48 -13.15 28.09
N ASP A 497 4.30 -13.75 28.28
CA ASP A 497 3.89 -15.01 27.64
C ASP A 497 3.13 -14.80 26.31
N LYS A 498 2.91 -13.55 25.90
CA LYS A 498 2.12 -13.24 24.71
C LYS A 498 2.86 -13.54 23.41
N VAL A 499 2.08 -13.91 22.40
CA VAL A 499 2.57 -14.29 21.06
C VAL A 499 1.82 -13.49 20.01
N ALA A 500 2.54 -12.93 19.06
CA ALA A 500 1.92 -12.25 17.93
C ALA A 500 1.35 -13.31 16.97
N PRO A 501 0.15 -13.11 16.40
CA PRO A 501 -0.25 -13.95 15.29
C PRO A 501 0.74 -13.76 14.13
N MET A 502 0.80 -14.76 13.27
CA MET A 502 1.50 -14.63 12.00
C MET A 502 0.72 -13.64 11.13
N ILE A 503 1.36 -12.58 10.64
CA ILE A 503 0.72 -11.48 9.90
C ILE A 503 1.30 -11.32 8.50
N GLY A 504 0.44 -11.10 7.51
CA GLY A 504 0.83 -10.95 6.11
C GLY A 504 0.80 -9.50 5.64
N ASN A 505 0.76 -9.32 4.32
CA ASN A 505 0.72 -8.02 3.64
C ASN A 505 -0.44 -7.16 4.16
N MET A 506 -0.21 -5.86 4.17
CA MET A 506 -1.10 -4.89 4.78
C MET A 506 -1.82 -4.06 3.71
N TYR A 507 -3.07 -3.70 3.96
CA TYR A 507 -3.96 -3.08 2.98
C TYR A 507 -4.69 -1.90 3.63
N ILE A 508 -4.52 -0.70 3.09
CA ILE A 508 -5.06 0.52 3.70
C ILE A 508 -6.08 1.16 2.77
N THR A 509 -7.26 1.49 3.29
CA THR A 509 -8.30 2.27 2.62
C THR A 509 -8.85 3.32 3.59
N THR A 510 -9.32 4.46 3.10
CA THR A 510 -10.01 5.48 3.92
C THR A 510 -11.53 5.31 3.87
N SER A 511 -12.01 4.24 3.24
CA SER A 511 -13.42 3.96 3.01
C SER A 511 -13.81 2.60 3.58
N ASP A 512 -14.87 2.57 4.37
CA ASP A 512 -15.41 1.33 4.95
C ASP A 512 -16.44 0.63 4.07
N GLN A 513 -16.44 0.94 2.77
CA GLN A 513 -17.41 0.36 1.84
C GLN A 513 -17.10 -1.12 1.60
N GLU A 514 -18.15 -1.96 1.57
CA GLU A 514 -18.02 -3.40 1.36
C GLU A 514 -17.32 -3.71 0.02
N THR A 515 -17.48 -2.86 -1.00
CA THR A 515 -16.78 -2.99 -2.28
C THR A 515 -15.26 -2.93 -2.16
N ASN A 516 -14.71 -2.11 -1.26
CA ASN A 516 -13.28 -2.07 -1.01
C ASN A 516 -12.82 -3.30 -0.23
N LYS A 517 -13.60 -3.74 0.76
CA LYS A 517 -13.34 -4.98 1.48
C LYS A 517 -13.29 -6.19 0.53
N GLU A 518 -14.24 -6.30 -0.39
CA GLU A 518 -14.26 -7.37 -1.41
C GLU A 518 -13.01 -7.33 -2.31
N LYS A 519 -12.57 -6.14 -2.76
CA LYS A 519 -11.33 -5.98 -3.54
C LYS A 519 -10.07 -6.34 -2.74
N ILE A 520 -10.00 -5.94 -1.47
CA ILE A 520 -8.89 -6.27 -0.56
C ILE A 520 -8.83 -7.79 -0.36
N TYR A 521 -9.96 -8.42 -0.08
CA TYR A 521 -10.07 -9.86 0.12
C TYR A 521 -9.68 -10.62 -1.16
N ALA A 522 -10.09 -10.11 -2.32
CA ALA A 522 -9.69 -10.66 -3.60
C ALA A 522 -8.16 -10.57 -3.79
N ASP A 523 -7.51 -9.44 -3.50
CA ASP A 523 -6.04 -9.34 -3.61
C ASP A 523 -5.31 -10.26 -2.63
N ILE A 524 -5.74 -10.32 -1.36
CA ILE A 524 -5.17 -11.20 -0.34
C ILE A 524 -5.16 -12.66 -0.84
N PHE A 525 -6.29 -13.14 -1.36
CA PHE A 525 -6.41 -14.54 -1.76
C PHE A 525 -6.11 -14.80 -3.24
N GLY A 526 -5.60 -13.79 -3.97
CA GLY A 526 -5.28 -13.90 -5.39
C GLY A 526 -6.51 -14.18 -6.26
N ASN A 527 -7.69 -13.73 -5.84
CA ASN A 527 -8.93 -13.93 -6.57
C ASN A 527 -9.14 -12.84 -7.63
N THR A 528 -9.61 -13.22 -8.80
CA THR A 528 -10.12 -12.31 -9.85
C THR A 528 -11.56 -12.69 -10.15
N ILE A 529 -12.48 -11.74 -9.98
CA ILE A 529 -13.91 -11.95 -10.21
C ILE A 529 -14.24 -11.53 -11.63
N ASN A 530 -14.83 -12.43 -12.42
CA ASN A 530 -15.31 -12.16 -13.77
C ASN A 530 -16.83 -12.21 -13.80
N LYS A 531 -17.45 -11.22 -14.45
CA LYS A 531 -18.90 -11.13 -14.70
C LYS A 531 -19.10 -10.78 -16.17
N GLU A 532 -18.92 -11.76 -17.04
CA GLU A 532 -19.07 -11.59 -18.49
C GLU A 532 -20.18 -12.51 -19.00
N ASN A 533 -20.99 -12.03 -19.96
CA ASN A 533 -22.01 -12.83 -20.64
C ASN A 533 -22.92 -13.62 -19.68
N GLU A 534 -23.38 -12.97 -18.60
CA GLU A 534 -24.22 -13.58 -17.55
C GLU A 534 -23.58 -14.76 -16.78
N GLN A 535 -22.28 -15.00 -16.98
CA GLN A 535 -21.51 -15.97 -16.23
C GLN A 535 -20.71 -15.26 -15.13
N THR A 536 -20.88 -15.74 -13.90
CA THR A 536 -20.13 -15.25 -12.74
C THR A 536 -19.05 -16.28 -12.37
N SER A 537 -17.79 -15.89 -12.37
CA SER A 537 -16.69 -16.78 -11.98
C SER A 537 -15.63 -16.09 -11.12
N VAL A 538 -14.86 -16.90 -10.40
CA VAL A 538 -13.73 -16.47 -9.58
C VAL A 538 -12.51 -17.32 -9.93
N THR A 539 -11.45 -16.69 -10.41
CA THR A 539 -10.16 -17.37 -10.64
C THR A 539 -9.22 -17.12 -9.47
N VAL A 540 -8.61 -18.17 -8.94
CA VAL A 540 -7.59 -18.13 -7.89
C VAL A 540 -6.20 -18.26 -8.51
N ASP A 541 -5.39 -17.22 -8.35
CA ASP A 541 -3.96 -17.21 -8.68
C ASP A 541 -3.16 -17.88 -7.55
N LEU A 542 -2.71 -19.12 -7.78
CA LEU A 542 -2.00 -19.91 -6.76
C LEU A 542 -0.59 -19.38 -6.46
N LEU A 543 -0.03 -18.54 -7.35
CA LEU A 543 1.27 -17.90 -7.14
C LEU A 543 1.15 -16.65 -6.26
N LYS A 544 0.08 -15.87 -6.44
CA LYS A 544 -0.10 -14.56 -5.78
C LYS A 544 -1.00 -14.59 -4.56
N GLY A 545 -1.88 -15.59 -4.43
CA GLY A 545 -2.78 -15.71 -3.29
C GLY A 545 -2.12 -16.28 -2.04
N TYR A 546 -2.56 -15.81 -0.87
CA TYR A 546 -2.27 -16.47 0.40
C TYR A 546 -2.91 -17.86 0.47
N SER A 547 -2.12 -18.88 0.79
CA SER A 547 -2.53 -20.28 0.87
C SER A 547 -1.71 -21.01 1.92
N LEU A 548 -2.22 -22.15 2.41
CA LEU A 548 -1.55 -22.97 3.43
C LEU A 548 -1.21 -24.35 2.87
N ALA A 549 0.03 -24.79 3.02
CA ALA A 549 0.43 -26.17 2.75
C ALA A 549 0.45 -26.99 4.05
N ALA A 550 0.18 -28.29 4.01
CA ALA A 550 0.39 -29.15 5.17
C ALA A 550 1.85 -29.66 5.27
N SER A 551 2.64 -29.52 4.22
CA SER A 551 4.03 -29.98 4.16
C SER A 551 4.96 -28.96 3.49
N TYR A 552 6.20 -28.87 3.96
CA TYR A 552 7.27 -28.14 3.29
C TYR A 552 7.58 -28.71 1.90
N ASP A 553 7.26 -29.99 1.66
CA ASP A 553 7.46 -30.68 0.38
C ASP A 553 6.60 -30.08 -0.73
N THR A 554 5.46 -29.46 -0.41
CA THR A 554 4.59 -28.84 -1.41
C THR A 554 5.27 -27.59 -1.95
N TYR A 555 5.38 -27.48 -3.28
CA TYR A 555 6.13 -26.39 -3.92
C TYR A 555 5.49 -25.84 -5.17
N ILE A 556 5.86 -24.60 -5.49
CA ILE A 556 5.51 -23.90 -6.73
C ILE A 556 6.70 -23.94 -7.66
N ARG A 557 6.48 -24.38 -8.89
CA ARG A 557 7.51 -24.41 -9.92
C ARG A 557 7.07 -23.70 -11.17
N GLN A 558 8.01 -22.96 -11.74
CA GLN A 558 7.89 -22.35 -13.05
C GLN A 558 8.23 -23.38 -14.13
N TYR A 559 7.42 -23.42 -15.18
CA TYR A 559 7.64 -24.20 -16.38
C TYR A 559 7.50 -23.31 -17.62
N THR A 560 8.47 -23.36 -18.52
CA THR A 560 8.47 -22.54 -19.76
C THR A 560 8.13 -23.34 -21.01
N ASN A 561 7.91 -24.66 -20.87
CA ASN A 561 7.87 -25.59 -21.99
C ASN A 561 6.59 -26.44 -22.03
N LEU A 562 5.59 -26.13 -21.19
CA LEU A 562 4.35 -26.89 -21.15
C LEU A 562 3.30 -26.39 -22.15
N ASN A 563 3.49 -25.17 -22.67
CA ASN A 563 2.61 -24.52 -23.64
C ASN A 563 3.38 -24.17 -24.91
N THR A 564 2.65 -24.07 -26.02
CA THR A 564 3.19 -23.86 -27.36
C THR A 564 3.82 -22.48 -27.54
N ASP A 565 3.32 -21.48 -26.83
CA ASP A 565 3.81 -20.09 -26.81
C ASP A 565 5.00 -19.88 -25.86
N LYS A 566 5.40 -20.92 -25.10
CA LYS A 566 6.49 -20.91 -24.12
C LYS A 566 6.31 -19.87 -23.00
N THR A 567 5.09 -19.38 -22.79
CA THR A 567 4.80 -18.45 -21.69
C THR A 567 4.98 -19.19 -20.37
N PRO A 568 5.71 -18.66 -19.38
CA PRO A 568 5.89 -19.36 -18.12
C PRO A 568 4.56 -19.67 -17.41
N VAL A 569 4.37 -20.93 -17.04
CA VAL A 569 3.25 -21.39 -16.21
C VAL A 569 3.75 -21.80 -14.83
N TYR A 570 2.97 -21.52 -13.80
CA TYR A 570 3.33 -21.82 -12.41
C TYR A 570 2.40 -22.88 -11.88
N LEU A 571 2.97 -24.03 -11.49
CA LEU A 571 2.20 -25.15 -10.98
C LEU A 571 2.61 -25.50 -9.55
N VAL A 572 1.63 -25.84 -8.74
CA VAL A 572 1.82 -26.39 -7.40
C VAL A 572 1.93 -27.91 -7.50
N GLY A 573 3.03 -28.47 -7.01
CA GLY A 573 3.31 -29.90 -6.99
C GLY A 573 3.35 -30.49 -5.59
N LEU A 574 3.39 -31.83 -5.53
CA LEU A 574 3.43 -32.61 -4.29
C LEU A 574 2.27 -32.25 -3.34
N ILE A 575 1.05 -32.26 -3.88
CA ILE A 575 -0.19 -32.34 -3.11
C ILE A 575 -0.57 -33.83 -3.07
N GLY A 576 -0.81 -34.37 -1.87
CA GLY A 576 -0.98 -35.82 -1.64
C GLY A 576 0.30 -36.65 -1.87
N GLY A 577 0.12 -37.97 -2.08
CA GLY A 577 1.18 -38.90 -2.55
C GLY A 577 2.01 -39.62 -1.49
N ALA A 578 2.50 -40.83 -1.81
CA ALA A 578 3.00 -41.80 -0.82
C ALA A 578 4.40 -41.53 -0.20
N GLN A 579 5.24 -40.69 -0.80
CA GLN A 579 6.63 -40.49 -0.37
C GLN A 579 6.97 -39.02 -0.08
N SER A 580 7.93 -38.80 0.82
CA SER A 580 8.57 -37.50 1.07
C SER A 580 9.47 -37.12 -0.10
N ARG A 581 9.79 -35.83 -0.25
CA ARG A 581 10.82 -35.40 -1.22
C ARG A 581 12.17 -35.93 -0.73
N ASN A 582 12.92 -36.65 -1.59
CA ASN A 582 14.26 -37.11 -1.23
C ASN A 582 15.22 -35.91 -1.20
N GLU A 583 15.82 -35.64 -0.04
CA GLU A 583 16.80 -34.55 0.22
C GLU A 583 18.05 -34.61 -0.69
N THR A 584 18.35 -35.75 -1.30
CA THR A 584 19.47 -35.87 -2.26
C THR A 584 19.22 -35.16 -3.60
N MET A 585 18.00 -34.67 -3.83
CA MET A 585 17.64 -33.90 -5.03
C MET A 585 17.91 -32.39 -4.88
N GLU A 586 18.51 -31.97 -3.77
CA GLU A 586 18.25 -30.66 -3.18
C GLU A 586 19.31 -29.59 -3.46
N VAL A 587 20.52 -29.92 -3.92
CA VAL A 587 21.47 -28.88 -4.32
C VAL A 587 22.37 -29.40 -5.43
N GLY A 588 22.53 -28.63 -6.50
CA GLY A 588 23.48 -28.91 -7.58
C GLY A 588 24.91 -28.62 -7.16
N VAL A 589 25.31 -29.06 -5.96
CA VAL A 589 26.71 -29.12 -5.60
C VAL A 589 27.21 -30.51 -5.97
N ASN A 590 27.40 -30.74 -7.26
CA ASN A 590 28.36 -31.73 -7.71
C ASN A 590 29.77 -31.22 -7.37
N ASN A 591 30.13 -31.17 -6.10
CA ASN A 591 31.53 -31.21 -5.70
C ASN A 591 31.65 -32.35 -4.70
N GLY A 592 32.47 -33.35 -5.06
CA GLY A 592 32.80 -34.52 -4.25
C GLY A 592 33.55 -34.17 -2.97
N GLY A 593 32.89 -33.47 -2.06
CA GLY A 593 33.39 -33.13 -0.75
C GLY A 593 32.22 -33.11 0.21
N ASN A 594 32.20 -34.09 1.11
CA ASN A 594 31.44 -34.15 2.35
C ASN A 594 30.45 -32.99 2.55
N SER A 595 29.26 -33.07 1.97
CA SER A 595 28.20 -32.08 2.24
C SER A 595 27.88 -32.19 3.71
N ALA A 596 28.28 -31.17 4.46
CA ALA A 596 27.96 -31.02 5.85
C ALA A 596 26.43 -31.10 5.98
N ARG A 597 25.96 -32.26 6.45
CA ARG A 597 24.57 -32.55 6.82
C ARG A 597 24.27 -31.72 8.06
N ASN A 598 23.88 -30.47 7.87
CA ASN A 598 23.65 -29.57 9.00
C ASN A 598 22.15 -29.50 9.28
N ASN A 599 21.61 -30.47 10.01
CA ASN A 599 20.58 -30.22 11.03
C ASN A 599 19.41 -29.28 10.64
N THR A 600 18.88 -29.36 9.41
CA THR A 600 17.69 -28.58 9.00
C THR A 600 16.47 -29.34 9.46
N THR A 601 15.79 -28.86 10.51
CA THR A 601 14.51 -29.42 10.92
C THR A 601 13.48 -29.21 9.81
N ILE A 602 13.06 -30.28 9.14
CA ILE A 602 12.13 -30.22 8.00
C ILE A 602 10.70 -30.47 8.46
N THR A 603 10.15 -29.47 9.16
CA THR A 603 8.78 -29.47 9.67
C THR A 603 8.05 -28.22 9.20
N PRO A 604 6.83 -28.37 8.67
CA PRO A 604 5.96 -29.52 8.86
C PRO A 604 6.07 -30.50 7.70
N ASN A 605 5.98 -31.80 7.97
CA ASN A 605 6.12 -32.84 6.95
C ASN A 605 4.87 -33.74 6.87
N ALA A 606 3.71 -33.16 6.59
CA ALA A 606 2.55 -33.99 6.31
C ALA A 606 2.81 -34.84 5.05
N VAL A 607 2.57 -36.15 5.16
CA VAL A 607 2.80 -37.12 4.09
C VAL A 607 1.51 -37.79 3.66
N ARG A 608 1.58 -38.53 2.54
CA ARG A 608 0.45 -39.31 2.03
C ARG A 608 -0.73 -38.38 1.78
N GLN A 609 -1.91 -38.87 2.08
CA GLN A 609 -3.11 -38.13 1.86
C GLN A 609 -3.16 -36.90 2.82
N ASN A 610 -2.37 -36.80 3.91
CA ASN A 610 -2.40 -35.62 4.83
C ASN A 610 -1.69 -34.40 4.23
N ARG A 611 -0.98 -34.57 3.12
CA ARG A 611 -0.31 -33.49 2.40
C ARG A 611 -1.32 -32.69 1.59
N THR A 612 -2.00 -31.74 2.23
CA THR A 612 -3.03 -30.91 1.60
C THR A 612 -2.53 -29.51 1.24
N LEU A 613 -3.26 -28.86 0.32
CA LEU A 613 -3.15 -27.43 0.04
C LEU A 613 -4.48 -26.77 0.36
N ILE A 614 -4.47 -25.66 1.09
CA ILE A 614 -5.65 -24.86 1.42
C ILE A 614 -5.59 -23.55 0.64
N ILE A 615 -6.65 -23.25 -0.10
CA ILE A 615 -6.85 -21.99 -0.82
C ILE A 615 -8.15 -21.33 -0.36
N TYR A 616 -8.37 -20.09 -0.78
CA TYR A 616 -9.54 -19.31 -0.42
C TYR A 616 -10.19 -18.72 -1.66
N VAL A 617 -11.51 -18.81 -1.72
CA VAL A 617 -12.34 -18.33 -2.84
C VAL A 617 -13.34 -17.32 -2.31
N ASN A 618 -13.21 -16.05 -2.72
CA ASN A 618 -14.18 -14.99 -2.46
C ASN A 618 -15.34 -15.11 -3.44
N ALA A 619 -16.33 -15.95 -3.14
CA ALA A 619 -17.47 -16.16 -4.01
C ALA A 619 -18.39 -14.92 -3.99
N PRO A 620 -18.72 -14.33 -5.15
CA PRO A 620 -19.56 -13.13 -5.20
C PRO A 620 -21.02 -13.40 -4.82
N GLN A 621 -21.46 -14.66 -4.85
CA GLN A 621 -22.82 -15.11 -4.56
C GLN A 621 -22.79 -16.46 -3.85
N ASP A 622 -23.88 -16.78 -3.14
CA ASP A 622 -24.12 -18.13 -2.62
C ASP A 622 -24.58 -19.02 -3.77
N GLY A 623 -24.03 -20.23 -3.89
CA GLY A 623 -24.45 -21.16 -4.95
C GLY A 623 -23.51 -22.32 -5.20
N ASN A 624 -23.84 -23.13 -6.20
CA ASN A 624 -23.03 -24.26 -6.64
C ASN A 624 -22.08 -23.80 -7.76
N TYR A 625 -20.80 -24.14 -7.65
CA TYR A 625 -19.77 -23.72 -8.59
C TYR A 625 -19.11 -24.93 -9.27
N TYR A 626 -19.02 -24.89 -10.59
CA TYR A 626 -18.12 -25.76 -11.35
C TYR A 626 -16.67 -25.34 -11.13
N ILE A 627 -15.73 -26.29 -11.27
CA ILE A 627 -14.30 -26.06 -11.07
C ILE A 627 -13.57 -26.39 -12.37
N SER A 628 -12.72 -25.48 -12.83
CA SER A 628 -11.82 -25.71 -13.95
C SER A 628 -10.42 -25.22 -13.64
N GLY A 629 -9.45 -25.68 -14.40
CA GLY A 629 -8.07 -25.27 -14.22
C GLY A 629 -7.11 -26.01 -15.13
N SER A 630 -5.85 -25.63 -15.03
CA SER A 630 -4.76 -26.29 -15.76
C SER A 630 -3.99 -27.25 -14.85
N TYR A 631 -3.42 -28.29 -15.46
CA TYR A 631 -2.62 -29.27 -14.76
C TYR A 631 -1.54 -29.87 -15.67
N ALA A 632 -0.53 -30.49 -15.05
CA ALA A 632 0.46 -31.30 -15.76
C ALA A 632 0.68 -32.63 -15.02
N ASN A 633 0.69 -33.73 -15.78
CA ASN A 633 0.82 -35.07 -15.25
C ASN A 633 1.52 -36.00 -16.24
N ALA A 634 2.66 -36.57 -15.83
CA ALA A 634 3.43 -37.50 -16.65
C ALA A 634 3.03 -38.98 -16.49
N ASN A 635 2.40 -39.36 -15.36
CA ASN A 635 2.15 -40.77 -15.02
C ASN A 635 0.70 -41.17 -15.34
N GLN A 636 0.27 -42.37 -14.93
CA GLN A 636 -1.12 -42.84 -14.96
C GLN A 636 -2.14 -41.83 -14.41
N SER A 637 -3.44 -42.09 -14.62
CA SER A 637 -4.55 -41.27 -14.12
C SER A 637 -4.35 -40.84 -12.66
N ARG A 638 -4.60 -39.56 -12.40
CA ARG A 638 -4.46 -38.92 -11.08
C ARG A 638 -5.80 -38.35 -10.65
N SER A 639 -5.99 -38.17 -9.35
CA SER A 639 -7.24 -37.65 -8.79
C SER A 639 -7.03 -36.23 -8.27
N LEU A 640 -7.95 -35.35 -8.64
CA LEU A 640 -8.12 -34.03 -8.06
C LEU A 640 -9.30 -34.09 -7.09
N TYR A 641 -9.09 -33.62 -5.88
CA TYR A 641 -10.09 -33.58 -4.85
C TYR A 641 -10.17 -32.18 -4.27
N PHE A 642 -11.39 -31.66 -4.18
CA PHE A 642 -11.70 -30.36 -3.61
C PHE A 642 -12.78 -30.54 -2.57
N THR A 643 -12.66 -29.87 -1.43
CA THR A 643 -13.71 -29.85 -0.42
C THR A 643 -13.72 -28.54 0.36
N THR A 644 -14.88 -28.16 0.88
CA THR A 644 -15.02 -27.05 1.84
C THR A 644 -14.83 -27.48 3.30
N GLU A 645 -14.68 -28.79 3.58
CA GLU A 645 -14.63 -29.35 4.95
C GLU A 645 -13.45 -30.31 5.14
N ASN A 646 -13.02 -30.53 6.39
CA ASN A 646 -11.89 -31.43 6.67
C ASN A 646 -12.29 -32.92 6.72
N ASP A 647 -13.59 -33.22 6.84
CA ASP A 647 -14.13 -34.57 6.98
C ASP A 647 -15.47 -34.62 6.23
N VAL A 648 -15.59 -35.46 5.20
CA VAL A 648 -16.73 -35.40 4.28
C VAL A 648 -17.53 -36.69 4.36
N SER A 649 -18.61 -36.65 5.14
CA SER A 649 -19.73 -37.61 5.03
C SER A 649 -20.78 -37.15 4.01
N ASP A 650 -20.77 -35.85 3.65
CA ASP A 650 -21.71 -35.24 2.70
C ASP A 650 -21.08 -35.05 1.31
N SER A 651 -21.50 -35.87 0.34
CA SER A 651 -21.01 -35.81 -1.04
C SER A 651 -21.24 -34.46 -1.73
N SER A 652 -22.12 -33.59 -1.23
CA SER A 652 -22.34 -32.24 -1.73
C SER A 652 -21.20 -31.25 -1.39
N LYS A 653 -20.34 -31.60 -0.41
CA LYS A 653 -19.22 -30.79 0.09
C LYS A 653 -17.87 -31.16 -0.49
N SER A 654 -17.84 -32.11 -1.42
CA SER A 654 -16.62 -32.49 -2.12
C SER A 654 -16.86 -32.68 -3.61
N VAL A 655 -15.78 -32.48 -4.37
CA VAL A 655 -15.71 -32.74 -5.81
C VAL A 655 -14.47 -33.59 -6.03
N THR A 656 -14.66 -34.79 -6.59
CA THR A 656 -13.56 -35.70 -6.97
C THR A 656 -13.60 -35.91 -8.47
N ILE A 657 -12.47 -35.66 -9.14
CA ILE A 657 -12.34 -35.88 -10.59
C ILE A 657 -11.04 -36.62 -10.88
N ASN A 658 -11.06 -37.51 -11.87
CA ASN A 658 -9.87 -38.20 -12.35
C ASN A 658 -9.42 -37.58 -13.67
N VAL A 659 -8.14 -37.26 -13.75
CA VAL A 659 -7.51 -36.68 -14.94
C VAL A 659 -6.46 -37.62 -15.51
N THR A 660 -6.37 -37.69 -16.84
CA THR A 660 -5.35 -38.49 -17.54
C THR A 660 -3.97 -37.87 -17.42
N GLY A 661 -2.93 -38.69 -17.57
CA GLY A 661 -1.58 -38.19 -17.88
C GLY A 661 -1.22 -38.48 -19.32
N THR A 662 -0.17 -37.81 -19.80
CA THR A 662 0.31 -37.87 -21.19
C THR A 662 1.48 -38.84 -21.38
N GLY A 663 1.88 -39.59 -20.35
CA GLY A 663 3.09 -40.42 -20.35
C GLY A 663 4.41 -39.64 -20.26
N PHE A 664 4.39 -38.33 -20.56
CA PHE A 664 5.54 -37.43 -20.50
C PHE A 664 5.14 -36.07 -19.89
N PHE A 665 6.06 -35.42 -19.18
CA PHE A 665 5.84 -34.09 -18.58
C PHE A 665 6.13 -32.97 -19.60
N ASN A 666 5.37 -32.89 -20.69
CA ASN A 666 5.64 -31.97 -21.82
C ASN A 666 4.45 -31.10 -22.25
N SER A 667 3.28 -31.27 -21.64
CA SER A 667 2.06 -30.55 -22.02
C SER A 667 1.33 -30.00 -20.80
N LEU A 668 0.76 -28.80 -20.95
CA LEU A 668 -0.24 -28.25 -20.07
C LEU A 668 -1.62 -28.74 -20.53
N LEU A 669 -2.33 -29.39 -19.62
CA LEU A 669 -3.67 -29.93 -19.84
C LEU A 669 -4.69 -29.13 -19.03
N ASN A 670 -5.97 -29.26 -19.38
CA ASN A 670 -7.06 -28.56 -18.70
C ASN A 670 -8.12 -29.56 -18.24
N PHE A 671 -8.81 -29.23 -17.16
CA PHE A 671 -10.01 -29.94 -16.71
C PHE A 671 -11.15 -28.93 -16.51
N ASN A 672 -12.39 -29.40 -16.66
CA ASN A 672 -13.58 -28.59 -16.41
C ASN A 672 -14.71 -29.48 -15.90
N THR A 673 -15.16 -29.28 -14.66
CA THR A 673 -16.21 -30.13 -14.08
C THR A 673 -17.59 -29.93 -14.69
N LYS A 674 -17.79 -28.88 -15.49
CA LYS A 674 -18.99 -28.71 -16.30
C LYS A 674 -19.03 -29.68 -17.49
N GLU A 675 -17.86 -30.10 -18.00
CA GLU A 675 -17.73 -30.91 -19.22
C GLU A 675 -17.39 -32.37 -18.89
N GLU A 676 -18.17 -33.32 -19.43
CA GLU A 676 -17.95 -34.76 -19.18
C GLU A 676 -16.71 -35.33 -19.88
N THR A 677 -16.29 -34.71 -20.99
CA THR A 677 -15.18 -35.13 -21.85
C THR A 677 -13.80 -35.06 -21.19
N THR A 678 -13.68 -34.32 -20.07
CA THR A 678 -12.41 -34.15 -19.35
C THR A 678 -12.21 -35.11 -18.18
N MET A 679 -13.18 -35.99 -17.89
CA MET A 679 -13.16 -36.89 -16.74
C MET A 679 -12.92 -38.35 -17.14
N VAL A 680 -11.94 -39.00 -16.51
CA VAL A 680 -11.70 -40.43 -16.69
C VAL A 680 -12.56 -41.24 -15.72
N GLY A 681 -13.60 -41.88 -16.21
CA GLY A 681 -14.24 -42.97 -15.47
C GLY A 681 -13.23 -44.10 -15.30
N THR A 682 -12.73 -44.32 -14.07
CA THR A 682 -12.07 -45.61 -13.77
C THR A 682 -13.17 -46.51 -13.25
N MET A 683 -13.63 -47.45 -14.10
CA MET A 683 -14.57 -48.48 -13.67
C MET A 683 -13.87 -49.36 -12.63
N SER A 684 -14.30 -49.31 -11.37
CA SER A 684 -13.98 -50.37 -10.42
C SER A 684 -15.01 -51.48 -10.60
N THR A 685 -14.63 -52.54 -11.30
CA THR A 685 -15.42 -53.76 -11.41
C THR A 685 -15.24 -54.58 -10.13
N THR A 686 -15.91 -54.19 -9.05
CA THR A 686 -16.08 -55.09 -7.91
C THR A 686 -17.46 -54.88 -7.29
N GLY A 687 -18.43 -55.69 -7.74
CA GLY A 687 -19.73 -55.81 -7.09
C GLY A 687 -20.85 -54.90 -7.61
N GLY A 688 -21.33 -55.16 -8.82
CA GLY A 688 -22.77 -55.15 -9.18
C GLY A 688 -23.61 -53.87 -9.08
N HIS A 689 -23.16 -52.77 -8.49
CA HIS A 689 -23.93 -51.51 -8.38
C HIS A 689 -23.11 -50.32 -8.91
N ASN A 690 -23.46 -49.90 -10.13
CA ASN A 690 -22.88 -48.74 -10.81
C ASN A 690 -23.32 -47.46 -10.09
N THR A 691 -22.47 -46.86 -9.26
CA THR A 691 -22.80 -45.57 -8.62
C THR A 691 -21.68 -44.57 -8.89
N MET A 692 -21.79 -43.83 -9.99
CA MET A 692 -20.96 -42.65 -10.26
C MET A 692 -21.45 -41.47 -9.41
N ASN A 693 -21.04 -41.38 -8.14
CA ASN A 693 -21.28 -40.16 -7.37
C ASN A 693 -20.20 -39.11 -7.70
N MET A 694 -20.19 -38.62 -8.94
CA MET A 694 -19.35 -37.48 -9.33
C MET A 694 -20.13 -36.20 -9.10
N ASN A 695 -20.19 -35.72 -7.85
CA ASN A 695 -20.65 -34.36 -7.62
C ASN A 695 -19.76 -33.40 -8.44
N LYS A 696 -20.36 -32.73 -9.44
CA LYS A 696 -19.64 -31.87 -10.40
C LYS A 696 -19.43 -30.45 -9.88
N THR A 697 -20.06 -30.09 -8.77
CA THR A 697 -20.10 -28.72 -8.26
C THR A 697 -19.76 -28.66 -6.79
N LEU A 698 -19.10 -27.60 -6.36
CA LEU A 698 -18.85 -27.29 -4.96
C LEU A 698 -19.75 -26.14 -4.52
N HIS A 699 -20.50 -26.32 -3.43
CA HIS A 699 -21.33 -25.25 -2.88
C HIS A 699 -20.48 -24.23 -2.12
N LEU A 700 -20.55 -22.96 -2.51
CA LEU A 700 -19.84 -21.85 -1.89
C LEU A 700 -20.82 -20.82 -1.34
N LYS A 701 -20.53 -20.27 -0.15
CA LYS A 701 -21.25 -19.15 0.45
C LYS A 701 -20.75 -17.84 -0.13
N LYS A 702 -21.60 -16.81 -0.22
CA LYS A 702 -21.12 -15.46 -0.55
C LYS A 702 -20.01 -15.05 0.42
N GLY A 703 -18.90 -14.54 -0.10
CA GLY A 703 -17.71 -14.18 0.66
C GLY A 703 -16.61 -15.26 0.61
N ILE A 704 -15.72 -15.24 1.60
CA ILE A 704 -14.55 -16.14 1.65
C ILE A 704 -14.94 -17.57 2.02
N ASN A 705 -14.59 -18.51 1.14
CA ASN A 705 -14.72 -19.94 1.36
C ASN A 705 -13.32 -20.57 1.41
N LYS A 706 -13.08 -21.40 2.41
CA LYS A 706 -11.90 -22.24 2.51
C LYS A 706 -12.08 -23.48 1.64
N ILE A 707 -11.11 -23.76 0.76
CA ILE A 707 -11.10 -24.97 -0.06
C ILE A 707 -9.84 -25.77 0.25
N VAL A 708 -10.01 -27.04 0.63
CA VAL A 708 -8.93 -27.99 0.87
C VAL A 708 -8.76 -28.87 -0.37
N LEU A 709 -7.51 -28.99 -0.82
CA LEU A 709 -7.10 -29.82 -1.94
C LEU A 709 -6.30 -31.01 -1.42
N GLY A 710 -6.73 -32.21 -1.82
CA GLY A 710 -6.12 -33.50 -1.45
C GLY A 710 -6.98 -34.37 -0.50
N ARG A 711 -7.04 -35.69 -0.80
CA ARG A 711 -7.73 -36.87 -0.18
C ARG A 711 -9.12 -37.25 -0.74
N PRO A 712 -9.48 -38.54 -1.02
CA PRO A 712 -8.81 -39.77 -0.59
C PRO A 712 -8.15 -40.59 -1.72
N SER A 713 -7.08 -41.30 -1.35
CA SER A 713 -6.27 -42.26 -2.13
C SER A 713 -5.92 -41.87 -3.59
N GLY A 714 -5.00 -40.92 -3.76
CA GLY A 714 -4.42 -40.61 -5.06
C GLY A 714 -3.22 -39.67 -4.94
N PHE A 715 -2.41 -39.60 -6.00
CA PHE A 715 -1.44 -38.51 -6.16
C PHE A 715 -2.15 -37.39 -6.92
N THR A 716 -2.14 -36.16 -6.43
CA THR A 716 -2.67 -35.01 -7.16
C THR A 716 -1.68 -34.63 -8.28
N PRO A 717 -2.14 -34.28 -9.50
CA PRO A 717 -1.25 -33.77 -10.53
C PRO A 717 -0.64 -32.42 -10.11
N PHE A 718 0.32 -31.92 -10.88
CA PHE A 718 0.75 -30.53 -10.71
C PHE A 718 -0.39 -29.62 -11.17
N ILE A 719 -0.81 -28.66 -10.35
CA ILE A 719 -1.99 -27.82 -10.63
C ILE A 719 -1.63 -26.35 -10.80
N GLY A 720 -2.26 -25.69 -11.78
CA GLY A 720 -2.19 -24.25 -11.98
C GLY A 720 -3.36 -23.52 -11.33
N ASN A 721 -3.62 -22.31 -11.82
CA ASN A 721 -4.74 -21.49 -11.36
C ASN A 721 -6.09 -22.21 -11.55
N LEU A 722 -7.00 -21.95 -10.61
CA LEU A 722 -8.30 -22.61 -10.54
C LEU A 722 -9.41 -21.59 -10.73
N THR A 723 -10.40 -21.93 -11.54
CA THR A 723 -11.57 -21.08 -11.77
C THR A 723 -12.82 -21.77 -11.25
N PHE A 724 -13.58 -21.03 -10.44
CA PHE A 724 -14.86 -21.44 -9.89
C PHE A 724 -15.96 -20.68 -10.62
N THR A 725 -16.79 -21.39 -11.38
CA THR A 725 -17.85 -20.78 -12.20
C THR A 725 -19.21 -21.11 -11.63
N LEU A 726 -20.01 -20.09 -11.30
CA LEU A 726 -21.35 -20.24 -10.75
C LEU A 726 -22.24 -20.99 -11.76
N MET A 727 -22.96 -22.00 -11.27
CA MET A 727 -23.93 -22.75 -12.05
C MET A 727 -25.18 -21.89 -12.29
N ASN A 728 -25.60 -21.76 -13.55
CA ASN A 728 -26.78 -20.97 -13.92
C ASN A 728 -28.08 -21.80 -13.78
N SER A 729 -29.22 -21.12 -13.68
CA SER A 729 -30.54 -21.76 -13.50
C SER A 729 -30.91 -22.74 -14.63
N THR A 730 -30.48 -22.49 -15.86
CA THR A 730 -30.68 -23.38 -17.02
C THR A 730 -29.91 -24.69 -16.91
N ASP A 731 -28.72 -24.69 -16.32
CA ASP A 731 -27.94 -25.91 -16.04
C ASP A 731 -28.57 -26.73 -14.88
N SER A 732 -29.43 -26.11 -14.07
CA SER A 732 -30.11 -26.77 -12.94
C SER A 732 -31.29 -27.64 -13.39
N VAL A 733 -31.97 -27.27 -14.48
CA VAL A 733 -33.10 -28.02 -15.05
C VAL A 733 -32.63 -29.35 -15.66
N SER A 734 -31.50 -29.33 -16.37
CA SER A 734 -30.88 -30.53 -16.94
C SER A 734 -30.34 -31.49 -15.89
N LYS A 735 -29.92 -31.00 -14.70
CA LYS A 735 -29.59 -31.87 -13.55
C LYS A 735 -30.82 -32.57 -12.97
N VAL A 736 -31.94 -31.85 -12.81
CA VAL A 736 -33.20 -32.44 -12.28
C VAL A 736 -33.80 -33.46 -13.25
N GLU A 737 -33.66 -33.28 -14.56
CA GLU A 737 -34.09 -34.29 -15.55
C GLU A 737 -33.17 -35.52 -15.58
N ALA A 738 -31.86 -35.34 -15.42
CA ALA A 738 -30.91 -36.46 -15.32
C ALA A 738 -31.07 -37.27 -14.01
N ASP A 739 -31.33 -36.60 -12.88
CA ASP A 739 -31.60 -37.27 -11.59
C ASP A 739 -32.96 -37.98 -11.56
N LYS A 740 -33.90 -37.62 -12.44
CA LYS A 740 -35.19 -38.33 -12.63
C LYS A 740 -35.12 -39.52 -13.58
N ALA A 741 -34.06 -39.63 -14.38
CA ALA A 741 -33.87 -40.68 -15.39
C ALA A 741 -33.02 -41.87 -14.88
N ASN A 742 -32.51 -41.80 -13.63
CA ASN A 742 -31.74 -42.85 -12.97
C ASN A 742 -32.54 -43.57 -11.88
#